data_AF-A0A518DBM3-F1
#
_entry.id   AF-A0A518DBM3-F1
#
_cell.length_a   1.000
_cell.length_b   1.000
_cell.length_c   1.000
_cell.angle_alpha   90.00
_cell.angle_beta   90.00
_cell.angle_gamma   90.00
#
_symmetry.space_group_name_H-M   'P 1'
#
loop_
_entity.id
_entity.type
_entity.pdbx_description
1 polymer ?
#
loop_
_entity_poly.entity_id
_entity_poly.type
_entity_poly.pdbx_seq_one_letter_code
_entity_poly.pdbx_strand_id
1 'polypeptide(L)'
;MASLGVLLAALGWGVPAAAQLVANSLAELRSYGLSVNNSTITLSATGGDPHPVTGVVTPGQYWINGNHIANPTNSMPTFMELSGTGNTYNLSGATINLDTRKLDGFGRALGHDSGIEVVKISGTGNTVNGLNLTGYDLALDTAPNAQRYADWAAVYVQMTGDNNSVNGANVLTRGSYPYGYGDVFGKGARVDPQGSPADEGGLPWIAHRKTSAFQVIDATNAVIDDMHLEVKAYGHGFFVQGTSTNTTLTNSTVTGELFSSNDVINLPLYQEYGFTSHGNELPPDIMISGAEDGVRMYTGPVGLTVDNVVVTNMRTGFSTALGKGTMTLNNVEAYGTENAFNLTSNTTITNAKGDIANGPLIYIPYDNVSNSTVDIELVGDVPQGVDWAVAYLNGNNLDVAISSDLPAGALPADSMVRLGQKFYNNWRDSNHPTGPDDGAADYINSEFHNNTNQLLVLGEDVTGNTGSSNGGVITNGKNNYYDGISLVPTGKRTVLVHTAGLGNNGTAANGSLSLETNASVVQGGGTLELSPGIQVNNEKLTITGDGVDGKGALYSDGQAGSGTRFGSSSNSNESTIFLDGDASIGVGVAGNQVLVGRIQGAGDLTKRGPGKLSIEKSSTFLGDLIVAEGEVAARSGVAVAGLRVMSGARFTQIQSNAVNTSQGVLIDGVLDLTNTAGTGVFSGAVGALSGTGIVEASSTTALGPHPLTINPQSGSADFSGAIRTNINLAKTGAGTQVLTGLNTYTGATTVNAGVLLVNGAHTGGGAYTVNSGGTLGGDGAIAASVVVKSGGRLAPGASSGSLQIASLNLESGSTLEIELGGVQSDLLTGGNIALGGNLAVSLIDSNGQGFVPYASDLFTVVSATALSGAFANVASGGRIETLGGEGSFLAAYDASLDAVQLSGFVPSGLSGDYNEDGVVDAADYTRWRDALGQTGLVPWSGADGTGDGQITADDYAVWKNNFGAVASAPVAAASVPEPGACLMLIAVVAAWGTGVRRRETFRVVARGG
;
A
#
# COMPACT_ATOMS: atom_id res chain seq x y z
N MET A 1 -64.49 21.23 19.07
CA MET A 1 -65.50 21.67 20.07
C MET A 1 -65.07 22.93 20.85
N ALA A 2 -64.35 23.87 20.24
CA ALA A 2 -63.81 25.05 20.95
C ALA A 2 -64.85 26.18 21.19
N SER A 3 -66.05 26.08 20.60
CA SER A 3 -67.08 27.13 20.66
C SER A 3 -68.15 26.94 21.73
N LEU A 4 -68.13 25.84 22.51
CA LEU A 4 -69.11 25.59 23.59
C LEU A 4 -68.59 25.94 24.99
N GLY A 5 -67.26 25.97 25.20
CA GLY A 5 -66.65 26.25 26.52
C GLY A 5 -66.78 27.70 26.98
N VAL A 6 -66.94 28.65 26.06
CA VAL A 6 -67.08 30.09 26.39
C VAL A 6 -68.50 30.43 26.83
N LEU A 7 -69.51 29.60 26.51
CA LEU A 7 -70.90 29.87 26.88
C LEU A 7 -71.24 29.41 28.31
N LEU A 8 -70.55 28.39 28.86
CA LEU A 8 -70.78 27.91 30.23
C LEU A 8 -70.13 28.79 31.31
N ALA A 9 -69.03 29.49 31.00
CA ALA A 9 -68.37 30.38 31.95
C ALA A 9 -69.20 31.62 32.33
N ALA A 10 -70.17 32.01 31.50
CA ALA A 10 -71.05 33.16 31.73
C ALA A 10 -72.24 32.89 32.68
N LEU A 11 -72.46 31.63 33.11
CA LEU A 11 -73.61 31.23 33.92
C LEU A 11 -73.30 30.98 35.42
N GLY A 12 -72.07 31.21 35.89
CA GLY A 12 -71.75 31.16 37.32
C GLY A 12 -71.78 29.76 37.95
N TRP A 13 -71.72 28.70 37.16
CA TRP A 13 -71.53 27.33 37.65
C TRP A 13 -70.04 27.10 37.78
N GLY A 14 -69.54 27.10 39.03
CA GLY A 14 -68.14 26.79 39.31
C GLY A 14 -67.77 25.45 38.70
N VAL A 15 -66.62 25.40 38.01
CA VAL A 15 -65.98 24.14 37.64
C VAL A 15 -65.75 23.38 38.97
N PRO A 16 -66.30 22.17 39.14
CA PRO A 16 -66.08 21.40 40.36
C PRO A 16 -64.58 21.17 40.55
N ALA A 17 -64.09 21.35 41.78
CA ALA A 17 -62.70 21.06 42.13
C ALA A 17 -62.37 19.59 41.78
N ALA A 18 -61.15 19.34 41.30
CA ALA A 18 -60.67 18.00 40.99
C ALA A 18 -60.87 17.08 42.22
N ALA A 19 -61.58 15.98 42.04
CA ALA A 19 -61.81 15.04 43.13
C ALA A 19 -60.49 14.37 43.50
N GLN A 20 -60.11 14.42 44.78
CA GLN A 20 -59.00 13.63 45.32
C GLN A 20 -59.54 12.30 45.83
N LEU A 21 -59.14 11.21 45.17
CA LEU A 21 -59.58 9.85 45.45
C LEU A 21 -58.38 9.01 45.91
N VAL A 22 -58.62 8.07 46.83
CA VAL A 22 -57.59 7.14 47.33
C VAL A 22 -58.07 5.71 47.10
N ALA A 23 -57.28 4.92 46.39
CA ALA A 23 -57.50 3.48 46.22
C ALA A 23 -56.60 2.71 47.21
N ASN A 24 -57.18 1.80 47.98
CA ASN A 24 -56.50 0.91 48.93
C ASN A 24 -56.36 -0.53 48.41
N SER A 25 -56.87 -0.80 47.20
CA SER A 25 -56.72 -2.06 46.44
C SER A 25 -56.66 -1.78 44.94
N LEU A 26 -56.12 -2.72 44.15
CA LEU A 26 -56.15 -2.64 42.69
C LEU A 26 -57.59 -2.68 42.14
N ALA A 27 -58.52 -3.33 42.85
CA ALA A 27 -59.93 -3.33 42.45
C ALA A 27 -60.54 -1.91 42.50
N GLU A 28 -60.24 -1.14 43.56
CA GLU A 28 -60.66 0.26 43.69
C GLU A 28 -59.97 1.15 42.64
N LEU A 29 -58.65 1.01 42.46
CA LEU A 29 -57.92 1.77 41.45
C LEU A 29 -58.51 1.55 40.05
N ARG A 30 -58.81 0.29 39.70
CA ARG A 30 -59.45 -0.08 38.43
C ARG A 30 -60.84 0.54 38.29
N SER A 31 -61.65 0.51 39.35
CA SER A 31 -62.98 1.12 39.34
C SER A 31 -62.91 2.62 39.06
N TYR A 32 -61.97 3.33 39.68
CA TYR A 32 -61.76 4.76 39.42
C TYR A 32 -61.25 4.97 37.99
N GLY A 33 -60.31 4.15 37.54
CA GLY A 33 -59.70 4.20 36.21
C GLY A 33 -60.68 4.24 35.05
N LEU A 34 -61.88 3.68 35.22
CA LEU A 34 -62.91 3.57 34.19
C LEU A 34 -64.10 4.54 34.35
N SER A 35 -64.20 5.26 35.47
CA SER A 35 -65.43 5.97 35.84
C SER A 35 -65.27 7.46 36.16
N VAL A 36 -64.04 7.95 36.33
CA VAL A 36 -63.78 9.34 36.76
C VAL A 36 -63.04 10.13 35.68
N ASN A 37 -63.22 11.45 35.72
CA ASN A 37 -62.55 12.41 34.84
C ASN A 37 -62.10 13.62 35.67
N ASN A 38 -61.06 14.33 35.21
CA ASN A 38 -60.52 15.53 35.84
C ASN A 38 -60.23 15.35 37.34
N SER A 39 -59.74 14.17 37.73
CA SER A 39 -59.57 13.77 39.13
C SER A 39 -58.13 13.36 39.43
N THR A 40 -57.72 13.47 40.70
CA THR A 40 -56.45 12.92 41.18
C THR A 40 -56.72 11.65 41.96
N ILE A 41 -56.21 10.51 41.49
CA ILE A 41 -56.38 9.19 42.09
C ILE A 41 -55.04 8.74 42.66
N THR A 42 -54.97 8.51 43.97
CA THR A 42 -53.74 8.03 44.63
C THR A 42 -53.87 6.57 45.02
N LEU A 43 -52.89 5.74 44.64
CA LEU A 43 -52.77 4.37 45.16
C LEU A 43 -52.09 4.44 46.54
N SER A 44 -52.78 3.96 47.57
CA SER A 44 -52.37 4.15 48.96
C SER A 44 -51.07 3.43 49.30
N ALA A 45 -50.14 4.09 49.99
CA ALA A 45 -48.95 3.42 50.53
C ALA A 45 -49.25 2.51 51.74
N THR A 46 -50.44 2.63 52.33
CA THR A 46 -50.88 1.81 53.48
C THR A 46 -51.89 0.74 53.12
N GLY A 47 -52.47 0.78 51.91
CA GLY A 47 -53.31 -0.27 51.34
C GLY A 47 -52.48 -1.45 50.80
N GLY A 48 -53.12 -2.41 50.13
CA GLY A 48 -52.44 -3.55 49.53
C GLY A 48 -53.40 -4.64 49.09
N ASP A 49 -52.92 -5.55 48.25
CA ASP A 49 -53.64 -6.76 47.82
C ASP A 49 -52.91 -8.03 48.28
N PRO A 50 -53.64 -9.13 48.53
CA PRO A 50 -53.05 -10.33 49.11
C PRO A 50 -52.09 -11.02 48.14
N HIS A 51 -50.92 -11.40 48.65
CA HIS A 51 -49.91 -12.17 47.92
C HIS A 51 -50.50 -13.49 47.39
N PRO A 52 -50.24 -13.89 46.13
CA PRO A 52 -50.94 -15.00 45.47
C PRO A 52 -50.66 -16.37 46.08
N VAL A 53 -49.51 -16.55 46.74
CA VAL A 53 -49.15 -17.79 47.47
C VAL A 53 -49.48 -17.74 48.96
N THR A 54 -49.00 -16.74 49.70
CA THR A 54 -49.13 -16.68 51.15
C THR A 54 -50.45 -16.08 51.64
N GLY A 55 -51.18 -15.35 50.77
CA GLY A 55 -52.39 -14.61 51.14
C GLY A 55 -52.14 -13.37 52.01
N VAL A 56 -50.88 -13.09 52.37
CA VAL A 56 -50.51 -11.95 53.23
C VAL A 56 -50.67 -10.65 52.45
N VAL A 57 -51.35 -9.67 53.06
CA VAL A 57 -51.42 -8.29 52.57
C VAL A 57 -50.29 -7.51 53.21
N THR A 58 -49.37 -7.01 52.39
CA THR A 58 -48.26 -6.16 52.84
C THR A 58 -48.56 -4.71 52.43
N PRO A 59 -48.48 -3.73 53.35
CA PRO A 59 -48.70 -2.33 53.02
C PRO A 59 -47.86 -1.87 51.81
N GLY A 60 -48.50 -1.21 50.86
CA GLY A 60 -47.90 -0.72 49.63
C GLY A 60 -47.65 -1.79 48.56
N GLN A 61 -47.98 -3.06 48.80
CA GLN A 61 -47.79 -4.16 47.84
C GLN A 61 -49.13 -4.62 47.27
N TYR A 62 -49.24 -4.60 45.95
CA TYR A 62 -50.49 -4.79 45.23
C TYR A 62 -50.37 -5.91 44.20
N TRP A 63 -50.85 -7.10 44.55
CA TRP A 63 -50.73 -8.29 43.72
C TRP A 63 -51.89 -8.47 42.75
N ILE A 64 -51.56 -8.67 41.47
CA ILE A 64 -52.51 -9.09 40.44
C ILE A 64 -52.86 -10.57 40.67
N ASN A 65 -53.96 -10.83 41.40
CA ASN A 65 -54.34 -12.17 41.87
C ASN A 65 -55.67 -12.71 41.28
N GLY A 66 -56.27 -12.03 40.29
CA GLY A 66 -57.58 -12.36 39.70
C GLY A 66 -58.71 -11.89 40.64
N ASN A 67 -59.63 -11.03 40.21
CA ASN A 67 -60.62 -11.34 39.17
C ASN A 67 -60.76 -10.27 38.06
N HIS A 68 -61.02 -10.82 36.89
CA HIS A 68 -61.16 -10.33 35.52
C HIS A 68 -61.99 -9.06 35.32
N ILE A 69 -61.63 -8.19 34.36
CA ILE A 69 -62.60 -7.25 33.75
C ILE A 69 -62.45 -7.19 32.23
N ALA A 70 -63.62 -7.01 31.61
CA ALA A 70 -63.91 -6.79 30.20
C ALA A 70 -63.58 -7.98 29.31
N ASN A 71 -64.64 -8.60 28.81
CA ASN A 71 -64.62 -9.42 27.61
C ASN A 71 -65.16 -8.53 26.49
N PRO A 72 -64.34 -7.70 25.82
CA PRO A 72 -64.77 -7.09 24.59
C PRO A 72 -64.64 -8.18 23.53
N THR A 73 -65.72 -8.39 22.80
CA THR A 73 -65.65 -9.08 21.53
C THR A 73 -64.47 -8.51 20.73
N ASN A 74 -63.38 -9.30 20.61
CA ASN A 74 -62.28 -9.16 19.65
C ASN A 74 -60.97 -8.44 20.10
N SER A 75 -60.73 -8.12 21.38
CA SER A 75 -59.52 -7.38 21.81
C SER A 75 -58.70 -8.05 22.92
N MET A 76 -57.39 -7.74 22.99
CA MET A 76 -56.44 -8.21 24.03
C MET A 76 -56.99 -7.97 25.45
N PRO A 77 -57.00 -8.98 26.34
CA PRO A 77 -57.45 -8.80 27.71
C PRO A 77 -56.46 -7.99 28.55
N THR A 78 -56.99 -7.10 29.39
CA THR A 78 -56.24 -6.11 30.20
C THR A 78 -56.44 -6.34 31.70
N PHE A 79 -55.35 -6.41 32.49
CA PHE A 79 -55.46 -6.57 33.96
C PHE A 79 -55.84 -5.28 34.68
N MET A 80 -55.29 -4.14 34.28
CA MET A 80 -55.55 -2.83 34.88
C MET A 80 -55.62 -1.78 33.77
N GLU A 81 -56.67 -0.96 33.77
CA GLU A 81 -56.77 0.17 32.83
C GLU A 81 -56.91 1.49 33.60
N LEU A 82 -56.00 2.43 33.32
CA LEU A 82 -55.97 3.79 33.82
C LEU A 82 -56.45 4.70 32.69
N SER A 83 -57.75 5.00 32.66
CA SER A 83 -58.43 5.68 31.54
C SER A 83 -59.06 7.02 31.94
N GLY A 84 -60.00 7.51 31.11
CA GLY A 84 -60.76 8.73 31.31
C GLY A 84 -60.16 9.95 30.63
N THR A 85 -60.58 11.14 31.05
CA THR A 85 -60.10 12.42 30.53
C THR A 85 -59.55 13.29 31.67
N GLY A 86 -58.33 13.79 31.52
CA GLY A 86 -57.76 14.79 32.42
C GLY A 86 -57.42 14.28 33.82
N ASN A 87 -57.25 12.96 33.99
CA ASN A 87 -56.96 12.36 35.30
C ASN A 87 -55.46 12.40 35.64
N THR A 88 -55.15 12.46 36.93
CA THR A 88 -53.79 12.25 37.47
C THR A 88 -53.80 11.02 38.37
N TYR A 89 -53.08 9.97 37.99
CA TYR A 89 -52.86 8.77 38.80
C TYR A 89 -51.53 8.90 39.53
N ASN A 90 -51.55 9.05 40.86
CA ASN A 90 -50.35 9.04 41.69
C ASN A 90 -50.15 7.67 42.31
N LEU A 91 -49.15 6.93 41.82
CA LEU A 91 -48.84 5.56 42.23
C LEU A 91 -47.57 5.49 43.09
N SER A 92 -46.96 6.65 43.36
CA SER A 92 -45.72 6.75 44.14
C SER A 92 -45.86 6.11 45.52
N GLY A 93 -44.87 5.30 45.90
CA GLY A 93 -44.85 4.61 47.20
C GLY A 93 -45.65 3.30 47.26
N ALA A 94 -46.24 2.87 46.13
CA ALA A 94 -46.86 1.56 45.97
C ALA A 94 -46.15 0.74 44.87
N THR A 95 -46.19 -0.59 44.98
CA THR A 95 -45.67 -1.52 43.97
C THR A 95 -46.78 -2.44 43.51
N ILE A 96 -47.01 -2.49 42.20
CA ILE A 96 -47.88 -3.46 41.54
C ILE A 96 -47.04 -4.68 41.20
N ASN A 97 -47.50 -5.87 41.60
CA ASN A 97 -46.78 -7.12 41.42
C ASN A 97 -47.58 -8.07 40.53
N LEU A 98 -46.90 -8.64 39.53
CA LEU A 98 -47.44 -9.69 38.66
C LEU A 98 -46.71 -11.00 38.95
N ASP A 99 -47.48 -12.04 39.28
CA ASP A 99 -47.00 -13.42 39.21
C ASP A 99 -47.04 -13.88 37.74
N THR A 100 -45.88 -14.19 37.15
CA THR A 100 -45.77 -14.50 35.71
C THR A 100 -46.59 -15.72 35.30
N ARG A 101 -46.93 -16.62 36.23
CA ARG A 101 -47.89 -17.72 35.98
C ARG A 101 -49.26 -17.22 35.54
N LYS A 102 -49.62 -15.98 35.83
CA LYS A 102 -50.90 -15.37 35.39
C LYS A 102 -50.89 -14.98 33.91
N LEU A 103 -49.73 -15.04 33.24
CA LEU A 103 -49.61 -14.94 31.79
C LEU A 103 -49.93 -16.29 31.11
N ASP A 104 -49.94 -17.38 31.86
CA ASP A 104 -50.29 -18.73 31.37
C ASP A 104 -51.82 -18.88 31.22
N GLY A 105 -52.29 -19.41 30.10
CA GLY A 105 -53.70 -19.66 29.83
C GLY A 105 -54.64 -18.44 29.72
N PHE A 106 -54.23 -17.22 30.07
CA PHE A 106 -55.14 -16.05 30.14
C PHE A 106 -55.79 -15.68 28.79
N GLY A 107 -55.05 -15.70 27.67
CA GLY A 107 -55.61 -15.46 26.33
C GLY A 107 -56.41 -16.63 25.77
N ARG A 108 -55.88 -17.86 25.91
CA ARG A 108 -56.47 -19.09 25.33
C ARG A 108 -57.69 -19.60 26.07
N ALA A 109 -57.75 -19.48 27.41
CA ALA A 109 -58.91 -19.89 28.20
C ALA A 109 -60.16 -19.05 27.90
N LEU A 110 -59.99 -17.89 27.25
CA LEU A 110 -61.06 -16.98 26.82
C LEU A 110 -61.39 -17.11 25.31
N GLY A 111 -60.71 -18.00 24.57
CA GLY A 111 -60.97 -18.22 23.15
C GLY A 111 -60.45 -17.11 22.22
N HIS A 112 -59.40 -16.38 22.63
CA HIS A 112 -58.83 -15.28 21.87
C HIS A 112 -57.49 -15.65 21.22
N ASP A 113 -57.24 -15.10 20.03
CA ASP A 113 -56.00 -15.27 19.24
C ASP A 113 -54.98 -14.14 19.49
N SER A 114 -55.13 -13.38 20.59
CA SER A 114 -54.41 -12.13 20.87
C SER A 114 -53.75 -12.11 22.26
N GLY A 115 -52.73 -11.24 22.44
CA GLY A 115 -51.88 -11.14 23.64
C GLY A 115 -52.50 -10.51 24.89
N ILE A 116 -51.67 -10.21 25.90
CA ILE A 116 -52.10 -9.72 27.23
C ILE A 116 -51.55 -8.33 27.52
N GLU A 117 -52.36 -7.46 28.14
CA GLU A 117 -51.93 -6.16 28.66
C GLU A 117 -51.99 -6.14 30.20
N VAL A 118 -50.88 -5.84 30.89
CA VAL A 118 -50.88 -5.82 32.36
C VAL A 118 -51.43 -4.48 32.88
N VAL A 119 -50.82 -3.38 32.48
CA VAL A 119 -51.33 -2.02 32.78
C VAL A 119 -51.53 -1.27 31.47
N LYS A 120 -52.77 -0.91 31.17
CA LYS A 120 -53.12 -0.06 30.03
C LYS A 120 -53.37 1.37 30.51
N ILE A 121 -52.77 2.34 29.86
CA ILE A 121 -53.02 3.76 30.02
C ILE A 121 -53.74 4.22 28.76
N SER A 122 -54.96 4.72 28.89
CA SER A 122 -55.82 5.05 27.75
C SER A 122 -56.58 6.36 27.99
N GLY A 123 -57.43 6.75 27.05
CA GLY A 123 -58.21 7.99 27.15
C GLY A 123 -57.43 9.22 26.70
N THR A 124 -57.70 10.38 27.29
CA THR A 124 -57.12 11.65 26.83
C THR A 124 -56.64 12.55 27.96
N GLY A 125 -55.43 13.09 27.87
CA GLY A 125 -54.93 14.08 28.82
C GLY A 125 -54.66 13.53 30.22
N ASN A 126 -54.42 12.22 30.36
CA ASN A 126 -54.16 11.58 31.64
C ASN A 126 -52.67 11.58 31.98
N THR A 127 -52.32 11.75 33.24
CA THR A 127 -50.95 11.69 33.76
C THR A 127 -50.81 10.55 34.77
N VAL A 128 -49.82 9.69 34.61
CA VAL A 128 -49.47 8.64 35.58
C VAL A 128 -48.12 8.96 36.22
N ASN A 129 -48.07 9.05 37.54
CA ASN A 129 -46.87 9.38 38.31
C ASN A 129 -46.40 8.18 39.15
N GLY A 130 -45.13 7.81 39.06
CA GLY A 130 -44.48 6.85 39.96
C GLY A 130 -44.98 5.41 39.84
N LEU A 131 -45.22 4.92 38.62
CA LEU A 131 -45.65 3.54 38.37
C LEU A 131 -44.51 2.56 38.70
N ASN A 132 -44.67 1.71 39.73
CA ASN A 132 -43.74 0.62 39.99
C ASN A 132 -44.43 -0.73 39.72
N LEU A 133 -43.94 -1.48 38.74
CA LEU A 133 -44.52 -2.74 38.27
C LEU A 133 -43.46 -3.84 38.20
N THR A 134 -43.61 -4.90 39.00
CA THR A 134 -42.62 -5.98 39.09
C THR A 134 -43.18 -7.34 38.72
N GLY A 135 -42.54 -8.02 37.76
CA GLY A 135 -42.79 -9.40 37.40
C GLY A 135 -42.01 -10.39 38.28
N TYR A 136 -42.72 -11.34 38.88
CA TYR A 136 -42.17 -12.40 39.72
C TYR A 136 -42.38 -13.78 39.11
N ASP A 137 -41.29 -14.52 38.95
CA ASP A 137 -41.29 -15.95 38.62
C ASP A 137 -41.40 -16.79 39.90
N LEU A 138 -42.50 -16.63 40.66
CA LEU A 138 -42.68 -17.25 42.00
C LEU A 138 -42.56 -18.78 42.02
N ALA A 139 -42.61 -19.44 40.86
CA ALA A 139 -42.37 -20.88 40.74
C ALA A 139 -40.89 -21.26 40.98
N LEU A 140 -39.93 -20.41 40.63
CA LEU A 140 -38.49 -20.66 40.90
C LEU A 140 -38.17 -20.67 42.40
N ASP A 141 -38.95 -19.94 43.21
CA ASP A 141 -38.82 -19.91 44.67
C ASP A 141 -39.26 -21.22 45.35
N THR A 142 -40.00 -22.09 44.65
CA THR A 142 -40.57 -23.34 45.21
C THR A 142 -40.21 -24.60 44.41
N ALA A 143 -39.78 -24.48 43.16
CA ALA A 143 -39.32 -25.56 42.31
C ALA A 143 -38.25 -25.05 41.31
N PRO A 144 -36.95 -25.35 41.51
CA PRO A 144 -35.86 -24.85 40.67
C PRO A 144 -35.94 -25.24 39.17
N ASN A 145 -36.79 -26.21 38.83
CA ASN A 145 -36.95 -26.75 37.48
C ASN A 145 -38.23 -26.22 36.79
N ALA A 146 -38.95 -25.28 37.41
CA ALA A 146 -40.21 -24.77 36.87
C ALA A 146 -39.98 -23.90 35.62
N GLN A 147 -40.84 -24.07 34.62
CA GLN A 147 -40.80 -23.32 33.36
C GLN A 147 -41.21 -21.85 33.60
N ARG A 148 -40.56 -20.90 32.91
CA ARG A 148 -41.01 -19.50 32.87
C ARG A 148 -42.23 -19.42 31.94
N TYR A 149 -43.40 -19.13 32.48
CA TYR A 149 -44.64 -19.15 31.72
C TYR A 149 -44.99 -17.76 31.15
N ALA A 150 -45.07 -17.68 29.83
CA ALA A 150 -46.14 -16.97 29.13
C ALA A 150 -46.70 -17.93 28.08
N ASP A 151 -48.01 -17.93 27.84
CA ASP A 151 -48.64 -18.80 26.84
C ASP A 151 -48.76 -18.13 25.45
N TRP A 152 -48.67 -16.80 25.40
CA TRP A 152 -48.72 -15.96 24.20
C TRP A 152 -47.92 -14.65 24.40
N ALA A 153 -48.03 -13.70 23.46
CA ALA A 153 -47.44 -12.36 23.57
C ALA A 153 -48.03 -11.55 24.74
N ALA A 154 -47.19 -10.92 25.58
CA ALA A 154 -47.63 -10.04 26.67
C ALA A 154 -46.91 -8.67 26.66
N VAL A 155 -47.58 -7.65 27.21
CA VAL A 155 -47.06 -6.29 27.37
C VAL A 155 -47.33 -5.81 28.80
N TYR A 156 -46.28 -5.39 29.51
CA TYR A 156 -46.41 -4.94 30.91
C TYR A 156 -47.11 -3.58 31.02
N VAL A 157 -46.70 -2.61 30.20
CA VAL A 157 -47.35 -1.31 30.13
C VAL A 157 -47.70 -0.99 28.69
N GLN A 158 -48.97 -0.73 28.41
CA GLN A 158 -49.42 -0.21 27.12
C GLN A 158 -49.97 1.20 27.31
N MET A 159 -49.62 2.12 26.43
CA MET A 159 -50.12 3.49 26.39
C MET A 159 -50.78 3.77 25.05
N THR A 160 -52.02 4.25 25.08
CA THR A 160 -52.83 4.57 23.89
C THR A 160 -53.62 5.86 24.11
N GLY A 161 -54.25 6.41 23.07
CA GLY A 161 -55.04 7.63 23.14
C GLY A 161 -54.20 8.91 23.11
N ASP A 162 -54.83 10.05 23.39
CA ASP A 162 -54.28 11.37 23.05
C ASP A 162 -53.76 12.15 24.26
N ASN A 163 -52.59 12.77 24.15
CA ASN A 163 -52.00 13.68 25.14
C ASN A 163 -51.84 13.06 26.53
N ASN A 164 -51.65 11.75 26.61
CA ASN A 164 -51.38 11.07 27.87
C ASN A 164 -49.89 11.24 28.23
N SER A 165 -49.58 11.21 29.52
CA SER A 165 -48.22 11.29 30.03
C SER A 165 -47.92 10.29 31.15
N VAL A 166 -46.67 9.85 31.21
CA VAL A 166 -46.11 9.04 32.30
C VAL A 166 -44.87 9.77 32.82
N ASN A 167 -44.80 9.93 34.14
CA ASN A 167 -43.66 10.54 34.82
C ASN A 167 -43.23 9.62 35.98
N GLY A 168 -42.11 8.93 35.81
CA GLY A 168 -41.65 7.92 36.76
C GLY A 168 -42.31 6.57 36.50
N ALA A 169 -41.60 5.63 35.87
CA ALA A 169 -42.06 4.26 35.68
C ALA A 169 -40.93 3.25 35.86
N ASN A 170 -40.97 2.45 36.93
CA ASN A 170 -40.00 1.39 37.21
C ASN A 170 -40.64 0.03 36.90
N VAL A 171 -40.15 -0.68 35.87
CA VAL A 171 -40.76 -1.92 35.39
C VAL A 171 -39.73 -3.05 35.29
N LEU A 172 -39.89 -4.10 36.09
CA LEU A 172 -39.15 -5.35 35.93
C LEU A 172 -40.01 -6.36 35.16
N THR A 173 -39.61 -6.63 33.92
CA THR A 173 -40.33 -7.50 32.98
C THR A 173 -39.76 -8.91 33.01
N ARG A 174 -40.61 -9.90 33.30
CA ARG A 174 -40.29 -11.35 33.28
C ARG A 174 -41.43 -12.15 32.66
N GLY A 175 -41.14 -13.41 32.32
CA GLY A 175 -42.13 -14.37 31.82
C GLY A 175 -42.19 -14.42 30.29
N SER A 176 -41.18 -15.03 29.65
CA SER A 176 -41.20 -15.38 28.22
C SER A 176 -40.68 -16.79 28.02
N TYR A 177 -40.98 -17.38 26.85
CA TYR A 177 -40.43 -18.69 26.47
C TYR A 177 -40.08 -18.74 24.98
N PRO A 178 -38.88 -19.21 24.59
CA PRO A 178 -37.73 -19.42 25.47
C PRO A 178 -37.16 -18.08 25.99
N TYR A 179 -36.25 -18.16 26.97
CA TYR A 179 -35.47 -17.02 27.45
C TYR A 179 -34.01 -17.45 27.62
N GLY A 180 -33.07 -16.55 27.29
CA GLY A 180 -31.63 -16.82 27.37
C GLY A 180 -30.98 -17.33 26.07
N TYR A 181 -31.74 -17.49 24.99
CA TYR A 181 -31.20 -17.93 23.69
C TYR A 181 -31.26 -16.84 22.61
N GLY A 182 -31.73 -15.65 22.95
CA GLY A 182 -31.98 -14.57 21.99
C GLY A 182 -32.83 -15.02 20.80
N ASP A 183 -32.41 -14.62 19.61
CA ASP A 183 -33.02 -14.97 18.33
C ASP A 183 -32.40 -16.19 17.63
N VAL A 184 -31.48 -16.91 18.29
CA VAL A 184 -30.76 -18.07 17.70
C VAL A 184 -31.71 -19.09 17.08
N PHE A 185 -32.82 -19.38 17.75
CA PHE A 185 -33.84 -20.34 17.28
C PHE A 185 -35.08 -19.66 16.69
N GLY A 186 -34.98 -18.41 16.24
CA GLY A 186 -36.01 -17.73 15.45
C GLY A 186 -36.50 -16.41 16.04
N LYS A 187 -37.45 -15.78 15.34
CA LYS A 187 -38.14 -14.55 15.79
C LYS A 187 -39.65 -14.76 15.69
N GLY A 188 -40.34 -14.80 16.83
CA GLY A 188 -41.81 -14.77 16.87
C GLY A 188 -42.49 -16.12 16.64
N ALA A 189 -43.63 -16.13 15.94
CA ALA A 189 -44.43 -17.31 15.64
C ALA A 189 -44.08 -17.91 14.26
N ARG A 190 -44.29 -19.22 14.06
CA ARG A 190 -43.91 -19.92 12.82
C ARG A 190 -44.80 -19.42 11.69
N VAL A 191 -44.21 -18.73 10.71
CA VAL A 191 -44.90 -18.41 9.46
C VAL A 191 -44.54 -19.50 8.46
N ASP A 192 -45.51 -20.34 8.13
CA ASP A 192 -45.38 -21.29 7.02
C ASP A 192 -45.34 -20.51 5.69
N PRO A 193 -44.38 -20.72 4.75
CA PRO A 193 -43.38 -21.77 4.69
C PRO A 193 -41.95 -21.22 4.87
N GLN A 194 -41.55 -20.99 6.11
CA GLN A 194 -40.13 -20.96 6.47
C GLN A 194 -39.83 -22.20 7.32
N GLY A 195 -39.48 -23.28 6.60
CA GLY A 195 -38.97 -24.55 7.13
C GLY A 195 -39.94 -25.72 6.98
N SER A 196 -39.65 -26.64 6.05
CA SER A 196 -40.22 -28.00 6.04
C SER A 196 -39.89 -28.73 7.35
N PRO A 197 -40.69 -29.73 7.76
CA PRO A 197 -40.42 -30.53 8.96
C PRO A 197 -39.04 -31.24 8.91
N ALA A 198 -38.51 -31.57 10.10
CA ALA A 198 -37.13 -32.00 10.33
C ALA A 198 -36.68 -33.29 9.61
N ASP A 199 -37.63 -34.03 9.03
CA ASP A 199 -37.41 -35.17 8.15
C ASP A 199 -37.02 -34.80 6.70
N GLU A 200 -37.05 -33.50 6.33
CA GLU A 200 -36.67 -32.99 4.99
C GLU A 200 -35.72 -31.76 5.03
N GLY A 201 -34.81 -31.65 6.01
CA GLY A 201 -33.78 -30.59 6.01
C GLY A 201 -34.25 -29.19 6.46
N GLY A 202 -35.17 -29.12 7.42
CA GLY A 202 -35.64 -27.87 8.03
C GLY A 202 -34.64 -27.19 8.98
N LEU A 203 -34.79 -25.87 9.18
CA LEU A 203 -33.99 -25.07 10.11
C LEU A 203 -34.49 -25.21 11.56
N PRO A 204 -33.61 -25.22 12.59
CA PRO A 204 -34.02 -25.38 13.99
C PRO A 204 -34.74 -24.13 14.48
N TRP A 205 -36.03 -24.26 14.79
CA TRP A 205 -36.88 -23.14 15.18
C TRP A 205 -37.71 -23.43 16.44
N ILE A 206 -37.79 -22.47 17.36
CA ILE A 206 -38.64 -22.50 18.56
C ILE A 206 -39.57 -21.29 18.55
N ALA A 207 -40.84 -21.49 18.87
CA ALA A 207 -41.81 -20.40 19.00
C ALA A 207 -41.50 -19.50 20.19
N HIS A 208 -41.23 -18.22 19.92
CA HIS A 208 -41.07 -17.21 20.97
C HIS A 208 -42.44 -16.70 21.43
N ARG A 209 -42.76 -17.01 22.67
CA ARG A 209 -43.84 -16.42 23.45
C ARG A 209 -43.28 -15.16 24.11
N LYS A 210 -43.38 -14.06 23.37
CA LYS A 210 -42.70 -12.80 23.68
C LYS A 210 -43.36 -12.05 24.82
N THR A 211 -42.56 -11.38 25.63
CA THR A 211 -43.07 -10.48 26.67
C THR A 211 -42.28 -9.18 26.67
N SER A 212 -42.97 -8.07 26.40
CA SER A 212 -42.37 -6.74 26.25
C SER A 212 -42.73 -5.83 27.42
N ALA A 213 -41.89 -4.83 27.67
CA ALA A 213 -42.00 -3.99 28.85
C ALA A 213 -42.97 -2.81 28.67
N PHE A 214 -42.76 -1.96 27.65
CA PHE A 214 -43.54 -0.74 27.46
C PHE A 214 -43.89 -0.51 25.98
N GLN A 215 -45.18 -0.46 25.67
CA GLN A 215 -45.71 -0.21 24.32
C GLN A 215 -46.43 1.13 24.26
N VAL A 216 -46.16 1.94 23.23
CA VAL A 216 -47.00 3.07 22.82
C VAL A 216 -47.70 2.69 21.52
N ILE A 217 -49.03 2.65 21.51
CA ILE A 217 -49.80 2.20 20.35
C ILE A 217 -51.06 3.05 20.15
N ASP A 218 -51.28 3.47 18.91
CA ASP A 218 -52.40 4.33 18.51
C ASP A 218 -52.55 5.56 19.43
N ALA A 219 -51.43 6.23 19.70
CA ALA A 219 -51.37 7.38 20.60
C ALA A 219 -50.92 8.66 19.90
N THR A 220 -51.50 9.80 20.25
CA THR A 220 -51.05 11.12 19.76
C THR A 220 -50.42 11.91 20.91
N ASN A 221 -49.25 12.51 20.71
CA ASN A 221 -48.57 13.33 21.73
C ASN A 221 -48.33 12.58 23.06
N ALA A 222 -47.94 11.31 22.99
CA ALA A 222 -47.58 10.54 24.18
C ALA A 222 -46.24 11.05 24.76
N VAL A 223 -46.21 11.35 26.06
CA VAL A 223 -45.00 11.83 26.75
C VAL A 223 -44.63 10.88 27.88
N ILE A 224 -43.42 10.31 27.83
CA ILE A 224 -42.89 9.42 28.85
C ILE A 224 -41.60 10.03 29.37
N ASP A 225 -41.53 10.26 30.68
CA ASP A 225 -40.37 10.81 31.38
C ASP A 225 -40.01 9.93 32.58
N ASP A 226 -38.73 9.80 32.89
CA ASP A 226 -38.22 9.05 34.06
C ASP A 226 -38.65 7.57 34.08
N MET A 227 -38.52 6.86 32.95
CA MET A 227 -38.85 5.44 32.83
C MET A 227 -37.61 4.56 32.95
N HIS A 228 -37.64 3.58 33.85
CA HIS A 228 -36.59 2.59 34.07
C HIS A 228 -37.12 1.16 33.86
N LEU A 229 -36.66 0.51 32.80
CA LEU A 229 -37.04 -0.85 32.43
C LEU A 229 -35.90 -1.83 32.66
N GLU A 230 -36.16 -2.91 33.41
CA GLU A 230 -35.31 -4.09 33.48
C GLU A 230 -36.02 -5.24 32.74
N VAL A 231 -35.45 -5.71 31.63
CA VAL A 231 -36.08 -6.62 30.67
C VAL A 231 -35.42 -7.99 30.77
N LYS A 232 -35.98 -8.85 31.62
CA LYS A 232 -35.57 -10.25 31.81
C LYS A 232 -36.51 -11.22 31.11
N ALA A 233 -36.85 -10.88 29.87
CA ALA A 233 -37.73 -11.61 28.98
C ALA A 233 -37.35 -11.35 27.51
N TYR A 234 -37.67 -12.30 26.63
CA TYR A 234 -37.51 -12.11 25.19
C TYR A 234 -38.68 -11.28 24.66
N GLY A 235 -38.43 -10.00 24.43
CA GLY A 235 -39.36 -9.00 23.92
C GLY A 235 -38.72 -7.62 23.90
N HIS A 236 -39.50 -6.62 23.50
CA HIS A 236 -39.01 -5.24 23.41
C HIS A 236 -38.99 -4.54 24.77
N GLY A 237 -38.05 -3.61 24.95
CA GLY A 237 -38.06 -2.67 26.06
C GLY A 237 -39.18 -1.64 25.89
N PHE A 238 -38.87 -0.53 25.22
CA PHE A 238 -39.81 0.49 24.80
C PHE A 238 -40.06 0.39 23.29
N PHE A 239 -41.32 0.38 22.85
CA PHE A 239 -41.63 0.31 21.43
C PHE A 239 -42.91 1.05 21.04
N VAL A 240 -42.88 1.67 19.86
CA VAL A 240 -43.99 2.45 19.31
C VAL A 240 -44.58 1.73 18.10
N GLN A 241 -45.90 1.57 18.08
CA GLN A 241 -46.66 0.81 17.10
C GLN A 241 -47.99 1.48 16.69
N GLY A 242 -48.68 0.84 15.75
CA GLY A 242 -49.98 1.29 15.26
C GLY A 242 -49.87 2.60 14.49
N THR A 243 -50.78 3.51 14.78
CA THR A 243 -50.93 4.82 14.14
C THR A 243 -50.38 5.98 14.98
N SER A 244 -49.54 5.67 15.99
CA SER A 244 -49.05 6.67 16.93
C SER A 244 -48.31 7.83 16.25
N THR A 245 -48.49 9.04 16.77
CA THR A 245 -47.81 10.24 16.27
C THR A 245 -47.22 11.07 17.40
N ASN A 246 -46.05 11.66 17.16
CA ASN A 246 -45.38 12.60 18.06
C ASN A 246 -45.17 12.02 19.48
N THR A 247 -44.44 10.90 19.57
CA THR A 247 -44.09 10.29 20.86
C THR A 247 -42.79 10.89 21.41
N THR A 248 -42.74 11.15 22.72
CA THR A 248 -41.56 11.66 23.42
C THR A 248 -41.17 10.72 24.55
N LEU A 249 -39.88 10.37 24.62
CA LEU A 249 -39.27 9.57 25.70
C LEU A 249 -38.06 10.31 26.28
N THR A 250 -38.06 10.64 27.56
CA THR A 250 -36.97 11.40 28.20
C THR A 250 -36.48 10.81 29.51
N ASN A 251 -35.21 11.07 29.85
CA ASN A 251 -34.62 10.76 31.17
C ASN A 251 -34.79 9.29 31.59
N SER A 252 -34.59 8.36 30.67
CA SER A 252 -35.04 6.96 30.83
C SER A 252 -33.91 5.94 30.66
N THR A 253 -34.08 4.74 31.20
CA THR A 253 -33.13 3.63 31.03
C THR A 253 -33.83 2.34 30.62
N VAL A 254 -33.23 1.57 29.71
CA VAL A 254 -33.72 0.23 29.31
C VAL A 254 -32.57 -0.77 29.39
N THR A 255 -32.68 -1.78 30.24
CA THR A 255 -31.61 -2.75 30.51
C THR A 255 -32.06 -4.18 30.25
N GLY A 256 -31.34 -4.89 29.38
CA GLY A 256 -31.50 -6.32 29.12
C GLY A 256 -30.47 -7.19 29.86
N GLU A 257 -30.30 -8.42 29.39
CA GLU A 257 -29.36 -9.40 29.93
C GLU A 257 -28.67 -10.14 28.78
N LEU A 258 -27.36 -10.36 28.90
CA LEU A 258 -26.56 -11.09 27.92
C LEU A 258 -26.27 -12.52 28.39
N PHE A 259 -26.14 -13.44 27.45
CA PHE A 259 -25.89 -14.86 27.65
C PHE A 259 -24.70 -15.31 26.80
N SER A 260 -23.92 -16.28 27.28
CA SER A 260 -22.81 -16.80 26.49
C SER A 260 -23.33 -17.68 25.35
N SER A 261 -22.80 -17.48 24.15
CA SER A 261 -23.02 -18.39 23.01
C SER A 261 -22.65 -19.84 23.33
N ASN A 262 -21.63 -20.07 24.17
CA ASN A 262 -21.23 -21.42 24.58
C ASN A 262 -22.34 -22.15 25.34
N ASP A 263 -23.13 -21.43 26.15
CA ASP A 263 -24.27 -22.01 26.84
C ASP A 263 -25.34 -22.48 25.84
N VAL A 264 -25.52 -21.74 24.74
CA VAL A 264 -26.46 -22.08 23.66
C VAL A 264 -25.93 -23.24 22.82
N ILE A 265 -24.65 -23.25 22.48
CA ILE A 265 -23.98 -24.33 21.73
C ILE A 265 -24.12 -25.66 22.47
N ASN A 266 -24.02 -25.66 23.80
CA ASN A 266 -24.12 -26.86 24.63
C ASN A 266 -25.56 -27.41 24.79
N LEU A 267 -26.58 -26.71 24.27
CA LEU A 267 -27.96 -27.19 24.35
C LEU A 267 -28.17 -28.43 23.48
N PRO A 268 -28.96 -29.42 23.93
CA PRO A 268 -29.30 -30.59 23.12
C PRO A 268 -29.87 -30.24 21.74
N LEU A 269 -30.69 -29.19 21.66
CA LEU A 269 -31.25 -28.74 20.38
C LEU A 269 -30.18 -28.19 19.43
N TYR A 270 -29.21 -27.43 19.92
CA TYR A 270 -28.12 -26.98 19.06
C TYR A 270 -27.23 -28.16 18.64
N GLN A 271 -26.91 -29.07 19.57
CA GLN A 271 -26.11 -30.27 19.30
C GLN A 271 -26.77 -31.22 18.30
N GLU A 272 -28.11 -31.23 18.19
CA GLU A 272 -28.85 -32.03 17.22
C GLU A 272 -28.71 -31.48 15.78
N TYR A 273 -28.75 -30.16 15.59
CA TYR A 273 -28.75 -29.54 14.26
C TYR A 273 -27.37 -29.02 13.83
N GLY A 274 -26.58 -28.47 14.74
CA GLY A 274 -25.27 -27.87 14.49
C GLY A 274 -25.29 -26.44 13.94
N PHE A 275 -26.47 -25.86 13.71
CA PHE A 275 -26.63 -24.52 13.16
C PHE A 275 -27.85 -23.79 13.76
N THR A 276 -27.95 -22.49 13.54
CA THR A 276 -29.05 -21.62 14.02
C THR A 276 -30.29 -21.69 13.11
N SER A 277 -31.40 -21.08 13.53
CA SER A 277 -32.63 -20.92 12.72
C SER A 277 -32.44 -20.15 11.41
N HIS A 278 -31.25 -19.58 11.22
CA HIS A 278 -30.84 -18.83 10.05
C HIS A 278 -29.92 -19.63 9.13
N GLY A 279 -29.62 -20.89 9.48
CA GLY A 279 -28.96 -21.87 8.61
C GLY A 279 -27.46 -21.95 8.73
N ASN A 280 -26.86 -21.48 9.82
CA ASN A 280 -25.41 -21.59 9.94
C ASN A 280 -24.89 -21.64 11.41
N GLU A 281 -23.57 -21.84 11.59
CA GLU A 281 -22.89 -22.22 12.85
C GLU A 281 -22.62 -21.07 13.85
N LEU A 282 -23.31 -21.02 14.98
CA LEU A 282 -23.09 -20.01 16.03
C LEU A 282 -21.59 -19.94 16.46
N PRO A 283 -20.92 -18.77 16.32
CA PRO A 283 -19.54 -18.62 16.78
C PRO A 283 -19.44 -18.78 18.30
N PRO A 284 -18.39 -19.43 18.83
CA PRO A 284 -18.16 -19.53 20.26
C PRO A 284 -17.68 -18.19 20.84
N ASP A 285 -17.71 -18.08 22.17
CA ASP A 285 -17.14 -16.98 22.95
C ASP A 285 -17.70 -15.57 22.67
N ILE A 286 -18.85 -15.48 21.99
CA ILE A 286 -19.64 -14.23 21.86
C ILE A 286 -20.78 -14.15 22.88
N MET A 287 -21.29 -12.94 23.11
CA MET A 287 -22.48 -12.70 23.94
C MET A 287 -23.75 -12.57 23.08
N ILE A 288 -24.89 -13.00 23.62
CA ILE A 288 -26.20 -13.01 22.98
C ILE A 288 -27.20 -12.34 23.92
N SER A 289 -27.94 -11.35 23.43
CA SER A 289 -29.02 -10.69 24.15
C SER A 289 -30.19 -11.65 24.39
N GLY A 290 -30.66 -11.69 25.63
CA GLY A 290 -31.90 -12.38 26.00
C GLY A 290 -33.18 -11.61 25.67
N ALA A 291 -33.07 -10.36 25.22
CA ALA A 291 -34.18 -9.47 24.87
C ALA A 291 -34.08 -8.98 23.42
N GLU A 292 -35.16 -8.38 22.89
CA GLU A 292 -35.15 -7.76 21.56
C GLU A 292 -34.61 -6.31 21.64
N ASP A 293 -35.25 -5.38 20.92
CA ASP A 293 -34.76 -4.01 20.81
C ASP A 293 -35.14 -3.18 22.05
N GLY A 294 -34.22 -2.31 22.49
CA GLY A 294 -34.38 -1.43 23.64
C GLY A 294 -35.38 -0.31 23.39
N VAL A 295 -35.16 0.50 22.35
CA VAL A 295 -36.11 1.52 21.88
C VAL A 295 -36.46 1.23 20.42
N ARG A 296 -37.73 0.95 20.10
CA ARG A 296 -38.15 0.49 18.76
C ARG A 296 -39.24 1.35 18.15
N MET A 297 -39.08 1.72 16.87
CA MET A 297 -40.15 2.24 16.02
C MET A 297 -40.58 1.19 14.99
N TYR A 298 -41.88 1.07 14.76
CA TYR A 298 -42.46 0.26 13.68
C TYR A 298 -42.87 1.10 12.46
N THR A 299 -43.34 0.44 11.38
CA THR A 299 -43.67 1.05 10.07
C THR A 299 -44.88 1.98 10.05
N GLY A 300 -45.76 1.91 11.05
CA GLY A 300 -46.97 2.72 11.14
C GLY A 300 -46.73 4.10 11.77
N PRO A 301 -46.10 4.18 12.96
CA PRO A 301 -45.92 5.43 13.69
C PRO A 301 -45.13 6.51 12.97
N VAL A 302 -45.43 7.78 13.31
CA VAL A 302 -44.80 8.97 12.73
C VAL A 302 -44.27 9.89 13.83
N GLY A 303 -42.96 10.12 13.84
CA GLY A 303 -42.32 11.06 14.74
C GLY A 303 -41.98 10.49 16.11
N LEU A 304 -40.72 10.61 16.51
CA LEU A 304 -40.20 10.19 17.82
C LEU A 304 -39.15 11.18 18.31
N THR A 305 -39.29 11.64 19.55
CA THR A 305 -38.25 12.39 20.27
C THR A 305 -37.74 11.54 21.43
N VAL A 306 -36.43 11.35 21.49
CA VAL A 306 -35.74 10.66 22.59
C VAL A 306 -34.65 11.58 23.12
N ASP A 307 -34.65 11.85 24.43
CA ASP A 307 -33.65 12.72 25.05
C ASP A 307 -33.16 12.17 26.39
N ASN A 308 -31.84 12.11 26.61
CA ASN A 308 -31.26 11.60 27.85
C ASN A 308 -31.71 10.15 28.17
N VAL A 309 -31.46 9.22 27.25
CA VAL A 309 -31.87 7.81 27.39
C VAL A 309 -30.69 6.86 27.25
N VAL A 310 -30.58 5.90 28.17
CA VAL A 310 -29.53 4.87 28.16
C VAL A 310 -30.14 3.49 27.92
N VAL A 311 -29.60 2.76 26.96
CA VAL A 311 -29.97 1.36 26.66
C VAL A 311 -28.77 0.46 26.89
N THR A 312 -28.94 -0.65 27.61
CA THR A 312 -27.85 -1.60 27.86
C THR A 312 -28.28 -3.05 27.64
N ASN A 313 -27.38 -3.88 27.11
CA ASN A 313 -27.56 -5.35 27.02
C ASN A 313 -28.84 -5.81 26.29
N MET A 314 -29.34 -4.98 25.37
CA MET A 314 -30.46 -5.31 24.47
C MET A 314 -29.93 -5.76 23.12
N ARG A 315 -30.75 -6.41 22.28
CA ARG A 315 -30.30 -6.83 20.94
C ARG A 315 -29.95 -5.62 20.08
N THR A 316 -30.85 -4.65 20.05
CA THR A 316 -30.60 -3.35 19.42
C THR A 316 -30.77 -2.27 20.47
N GLY A 317 -29.86 -1.30 20.56
CA GLY A 317 -30.02 -0.14 21.43
C GLY A 317 -31.24 0.70 21.03
N PHE A 318 -31.09 1.41 19.91
CA PHE A 318 -32.11 2.27 19.31
C PHE A 318 -32.42 1.80 17.89
N SER A 319 -33.59 1.20 17.70
CA SER A 319 -34.04 0.57 16.46
C SER A 319 -35.14 1.43 15.80
N THR A 320 -34.76 2.56 15.22
CA THR A 320 -35.71 3.47 14.54
C THR A 320 -35.90 3.18 13.06
N ALA A 321 -35.16 2.22 12.50
CA ALA A 321 -35.09 1.91 11.07
C ALA A 321 -36.42 1.63 10.32
N LEU A 322 -37.54 1.39 11.01
CA LEU A 322 -38.86 1.26 10.36
C LEU A 322 -39.76 2.50 10.52
N GLY A 323 -39.39 3.46 11.36
CA GLY A 323 -40.18 4.65 11.67
C GLY A 323 -40.39 5.57 10.47
N LYS A 324 -41.34 6.49 10.61
CA LYS A 324 -41.63 7.55 9.63
C LYS A 324 -41.59 8.92 10.30
N GLY A 325 -41.51 9.97 9.48
CA GLY A 325 -41.43 11.35 9.95
C GLY A 325 -40.07 11.68 10.54
N THR A 326 -40.01 12.76 11.33
CA THR A 326 -38.78 13.22 11.97
C THR A 326 -38.49 12.39 13.22
N MET A 327 -37.27 11.85 13.33
CA MET A 327 -36.78 11.23 14.56
C MET A 327 -35.65 12.07 15.12
N THR A 328 -35.71 12.37 16.41
CA THR A 328 -34.68 13.12 17.12
C THR A 328 -34.22 12.30 18.31
N LEU A 329 -32.95 11.93 18.35
CA LEU A 329 -32.30 11.23 19.46
C LEU A 329 -31.17 12.13 19.96
N ASN A 330 -31.31 12.69 21.16
CA ASN A 330 -30.30 13.57 21.74
C ASN A 330 -29.81 13.01 23.08
N ASN A 331 -28.51 13.09 23.34
CA ASN A 331 -27.92 12.63 24.59
C ASN A 331 -28.32 11.18 24.91
N VAL A 332 -28.16 10.28 23.93
CA VAL A 332 -28.58 8.87 24.04
C VAL A 332 -27.36 7.95 24.08
N GLU A 333 -27.43 6.88 24.88
CA GLU A 333 -26.30 5.98 25.07
C GLU A 333 -26.71 4.51 24.89
N ALA A 334 -25.88 3.70 24.24
CA ALA A 334 -26.13 2.27 24.00
C ALA A 334 -24.89 1.41 24.29
N TYR A 335 -24.96 0.52 25.29
CA TYR A 335 -23.81 -0.30 25.73
C TYR A 335 -24.11 -1.80 25.76
N GLY A 336 -23.12 -2.61 25.40
CA GLY A 336 -23.23 -4.08 25.40
C GLY A 336 -24.33 -4.62 24.48
N THR A 337 -24.81 -3.80 23.54
CA THR A 337 -25.86 -4.19 22.60
C THR A 337 -25.28 -4.96 21.41
N GLU A 338 -26.05 -5.85 20.78
CA GLU A 338 -25.58 -6.54 19.56
C GLU A 338 -25.55 -5.63 18.32
N ASN A 339 -26.19 -4.46 18.40
CA ASN A 339 -25.99 -3.30 17.52
C ASN A 339 -26.58 -2.07 18.23
N ALA A 340 -25.88 -0.94 18.20
CA ALA A 340 -26.28 0.20 19.03
C ALA A 340 -27.36 1.06 18.37
N PHE A 341 -27.13 1.56 17.15
CA PHE A 341 -28.02 2.52 16.50
C PHE A 341 -28.43 2.08 15.09
N ASN A 342 -29.73 1.88 14.88
CA ASN A 342 -30.32 1.63 13.56
C ASN A 342 -31.29 2.75 13.21
N LEU A 343 -31.08 3.41 12.08
CA LEU A 343 -31.85 4.59 11.69
C LEU A 343 -32.57 4.47 10.34
N THR A 344 -33.49 5.40 10.11
CA THR A 344 -34.22 5.60 8.84
C THR A 344 -34.15 7.08 8.43
N SER A 345 -34.78 7.46 7.32
CA SER A 345 -34.69 8.83 6.79
C SER A 345 -35.25 9.88 7.75
N ASN A 346 -34.72 11.11 7.68
CA ASN A 346 -35.07 12.23 8.55
C ASN A 346 -34.78 11.95 10.04
N THR A 347 -33.68 11.26 10.32
CA THR A 347 -33.19 11.05 11.69
C THR A 347 -32.09 12.05 12.03
N THR A 348 -32.16 12.64 13.21
CA THR A 348 -31.08 13.41 13.82
C THR A 348 -30.65 12.72 15.11
N ILE A 349 -29.39 12.30 15.18
CA ILE A 349 -28.74 11.73 16.37
C ILE A 349 -27.62 12.68 16.80
N THR A 350 -27.66 13.19 18.02
CA THR A 350 -26.67 14.14 18.55
C THR A 350 -26.27 13.81 19.98
N ASN A 351 -25.02 14.11 20.35
CA ASN A 351 -24.47 13.87 21.69
C ASN A 351 -24.63 12.40 22.13
N ALA A 352 -24.52 11.47 21.20
CA ALA A 352 -24.78 10.06 21.46
C ALA A 352 -23.49 9.28 21.72
N LYS A 353 -23.59 8.19 22.50
CA LYS A 353 -22.47 7.32 22.82
C LYS A 353 -22.83 5.86 22.63
N GLY A 354 -21.85 5.03 22.29
CA GLY A 354 -22.02 3.59 22.36
C GLY A 354 -20.73 2.82 22.18
N ASP A 355 -20.78 1.54 22.50
CA ASP A 355 -19.67 0.60 22.29
C ASP A 355 -19.92 -0.33 21.10
N ILE A 356 -18.90 -1.12 20.77
CA ILE A 356 -18.98 -2.18 19.75
C ILE A 356 -18.71 -3.56 20.34
N ALA A 357 -18.93 -3.73 21.64
CA ALA A 357 -18.48 -4.92 22.38
C ALA A 357 -19.06 -6.22 21.80
N ASN A 358 -20.30 -6.16 21.29
CA ASN A 358 -21.05 -7.31 20.77
C ASN A 358 -21.56 -7.12 19.33
N GLY A 359 -21.22 -6.01 18.67
CA GLY A 359 -21.67 -5.70 17.30
C GLY A 359 -21.51 -4.22 16.93
N PRO A 360 -21.97 -3.79 15.75
CA PRO A 360 -21.66 -2.47 15.22
C PRO A 360 -22.33 -1.33 15.99
N LEU A 361 -21.64 -0.18 16.04
CA LEU A 361 -22.13 1.06 16.63
C LEU A 361 -23.31 1.60 15.81
N ILE A 362 -23.16 1.63 14.50
CA ILE A 362 -24.21 2.06 13.57
C ILE A 362 -24.45 0.96 12.55
N TYR A 363 -25.72 0.59 12.38
CA TYR A 363 -26.13 -0.33 11.34
C TYR A 363 -27.37 0.21 10.64
N ILE A 364 -27.25 0.46 9.34
CA ILE A 364 -28.40 0.83 8.50
C ILE A 364 -28.88 -0.44 7.76
N PRO A 365 -29.98 -1.08 8.23
CA PRO A 365 -30.44 -2.37 7.71
C PRO A 365 -31.14 -2.31 6.36
N TYR A 366 -31.59 -1.13 5.92
CA TYR A 366 -32.38 -0.95 4.71
C TYR A 366 -31.70 0.05 3.77
N ASP A 367 -31.76 -0.24 2.48
CA ASP A 367 -31.30 0.69 1.46
C ASP A 367 -32.25 1.90 1.37
N ASN A 368 -31.73 3.06 0.98
CA ASN A 368 -32.46 4.33 0.74
C ASN A 368 -32.71 5.26 1.95
N VAL A 369 -31.96 5.11 3.05
CA VAL A 369 -31.98 6.14 4.12
C VAL A 369 -31.47 7.47 3.57
N SER A 370 -32.09 8.57 3.99
CA SER A 370 -31.75 9.90 3.49
C SER A 370 -32.06 11.05 4.45
N ASN A 371 -31.44 12.20 4.22
CA ASN A 371 -31.65 13.44 4.95
C ASN A 371 -31.49 13.26 6.47
N SER A 372 -30.37 12.66 6.89
CA SER A 372 -30.14 12.33 8.29
C SER A 372 -28.78 12.81 8.76
N THR A 373 -28.71 13.23 10.02
CA THR A 373 -27.49 13.72 10.66
C THR A 373 -27.19 12.85 11.86
N VAL A 374 -25.95 12.39 12.01
CA VAL A 374 -25.53 11.46 13.07
C VAL A 374 -24.19 11.91 13.64
N ASP A 375 -24.17 12.21 14.94
CA ASP A 375 -22.95 12.51 15.70
C ASP A 375 -22.88 11.58 16.93
N ILE A 376 -21.95 10.63 16.89
CA ILE A 376 -21.80 9.57 17.89
C ILE A 376 -20.33 9.42 18.30
N GLU A 377 -20.08 9.29 19.61
CA GLU A 377 -18.79 8.92 20.20
C GLU A 377 -18.72 7.41 20.47
N LEU A 378 -17.76 6.74 19.83
CA LEU A 378 -17.40 5.36 20.12
C LEU A 378 -16.61 5.28 21.43
N VAL A 379 -17.17 4.59 22.41
CA VAL A 379 -16.61 4.43 23.76
C VAL A 379 -16.63 2.96 24.20
N GLY A 380 -16.15 2.69 25.41
CA GLY A 380 -16.37 1.40 26.09
C GLY A 380 -15.28 0.36 25.86
N ASP A 381 -15.66 -0.92 25.91
CA ASP A 381 -14.72 -2.03 25.84
C ASP A 381 -14.46 -2.47 24.39
N VAL A 382 -13.29 -3.08 24.18
CA VAL A 382 -12.89 -3.65 22.89
C VAL A 382 -13.77 -4.87 22.56
N PRO A 383 -14.10 -5.09 21.27
CA PRO A 383 -14.90 -6.23 20.86
C PRO A 383 -14.31 -7.57 21.31
N GLN A 384 -15.13 -8.43 21.91
CA GLN A 384 -14.73 -9.77 22.38
C GLN A 384 -15.29 -10.88 21.49
N GLY A 385 -14.43 -11.52 20.69
CA GLY A 385 -14.83 -12.64 19.83
C GLY A 385 -14.54 -12.37 18.37
N VAL A 386 -15.58 -12.35 17.53
CA VAL A 386 -15.49 -12.22 16.06
C VAL A 386 -15.18 -10.77 15.65
N ASP A 387 -14.63 -10.59 14.46
CA ASP A 387 -14.39 -9.26 13.87
C ASP A 387 -15.71 -8.53 13.55
N TRP A 388 -15.87 -7.30 14.03
CA TRP A 388 -17.02 -6.45 13.70
C TRP A 388 -16.57 -5.07 13.24
N ALA A 389 -17.18 -4.60 12.16
CA ALA A 389 -17.06 -3.23 11.72
C ALA A 389 -17.61 -2.26 12.78
N VAL A 390 -16.98 -1.10 12.92
CA VAL A 390 -17.50 0.00 13.75
C VAL A 390 -18.88 0.42 13.26
N ALA A 391 -19.05 0.56 11.94
CA ALA A 391 -20.31 1.00 11.37
C ALA A 391 -20.54 0.44 9.95
N TYR A 392 -21.80 0.20 9.62
CA TYR A 392 -22.28 -0.09 8.27
C TYR A 392 -23.26 1.00 7.85
N LEU A 393 -22.76 1.92 7.02
CA LEU A 393 -23.44 3.15 6.63
C LEU A 393 -23.90 3.08 5.19
N ASN A 394 -25.18 3.38 4.99
CA ASN A 394 -25.90 3.19 3.75
C ASN A 394 -26.96 4.30 3.63
N GLY A 395 -26.88 5.17 2.62
CA GLY A 395 -27.93 6.14 2.30
C GLY A 395 -27.48 7.23 1.31
N ASN A 396 -28.29 8.29 1.19
CA ASN A 396 -28.00 9.49 0.40
C ASN A 396 -28.34 10.75 1.18
N ASN A 397 -27.52 11.80 1.09
CA ASN A 397 -27.66 13.01 1.90
C ASN A 397 -27.62 12.68 3.40
N LEU A 398 -26.59 11.94 3.80
CA LEU A 398 -26.24 11.69 5.19
C LEU A 398 -25.10 12.62 5.60
N ASP A 399 -25.15 13.13 6.84
CA ASP A 399 -24.05 13.83 7.50
C ASP A 399 -23.70 13.04 8.76
N VAL A 400 -22.56 12.33 8.74
CA VAL A 400 -22.20 11.39 9.80
C VAL A 400 -20.82 11.67 10.34
N ALA A 401 -20.72 11.93 11.64
CA ALA A 401 -19.48 12.02 12.38
C ALA A 401 -19.39 10.89 13.41
N ILE A 402 -18.28 10.15 13.39
CA ILE A 402 -17.95 9.14 14.40
C ILE A 402 -16.64 9.55 15.06
N SER A 403 -16.70 9.89 16.35
CA SER A 403 -15.52 10.14 17.19
C SER A 403 -15.20 8.91 18.04
N SER A 404 -14.03 8.86 18.67
CA SER A 404 -13.71 7.78 19.61
C SER A 404 -12.82 8.27 20.74
N ASP A 405 -13.11 7.83 21.96
CA ASP A 405 -12.26 8.02 23.13
C ASP A 405 -11.21 6.90 23.31
N LEU A 406 -11.30 5.86 22.48
CA LEU A 406 -10.45 4.68 22.57
C LEU A 406 -9.03 4.99 22.07
N PRO A 407 -7.99 4.48 22.77
CA PRO A 407 -6.61 4.62 22.31
C PRO A 407 -6.40 4.03 20.91
N ALA A 408 -5.49 4.63 20.13
CA ALA A 408 -5.07 4.06 18.85
C ALA A 408 -4.54 2.62 19.01
N GLY A 409 -5.03 1.70 18.17
CA GLY A 409 -4.68 0.28 18.25
C GLY A 409 -5.42 -0.52 19.32
N ALA A 410 -6.39 0.07 20.04
CA ALA A 410 -7.23 -0.67 20.97
C ALA A 410 -8.18 -1.65 20.24
N LEU A 411 -8.68 -1.28 19.07
CA LEU A 411 -9.56 -2.12 18.27
C LEU A 411 -8.77 -3.02 17.31
N PRO A 412 -9.31 -4.22 16.97
CA PRO A 412 -8.79 -5.06 15.90
C PRO A 412 -8.63 -4.31 14.57
N ALA A 413 -7.68 -4.75 13.73
CA ALA A 413 -7.33 -4.06 12.47
C ALA A 413 -8.43 -4.12 11.39
N ASP A 414 -9.36 -5.05 11.56
CA ASP A 414 -10.48 -5.40 10.70
C ASP A 414 -11.81 -4.76 11.17
N SER A 415 -11.79 -4.09 12.33
CA SER A 415 -12.87 -3.24 12.85
C SER A 415 -12.97 -1.91 12.10
N MET A 416 -13.45 -1.96 10.86
CA MET A 416 -13.48 -0.83 9.92
C MET A 416 -14.77 0.01 10.02
N VAL A 417 -14.74 1.25 9.54
CA VAL A 417 -15.96 2.01 9.18
C VAL A 417 -16.29 1.69 7.73
N ARG A 418 -17.49 1.16 7.46
CA ARG A 418 -17.86 0.67 6.14
C ARG A 418 -18.96 1.53 5.55
N LEU A 419 -18.63 2.20 4.45
CA LEU A 419 -19.58 2.94 3.64
C LEU A 419 -19.94 2.10 2.44
N GLY A 420 -21.23 1.83 2.28
CA GLY A 420 -21.75 1.12 1.12
C GLY A 420 -21.51 -0.38 1.07
N GLN A 421 -21.22 -0.97 2.22
CA GLN A 421 -21.18 -2.41 2.42
C GLN A 421 -22.33 -2.80 3.35
N LYS A 422 -22.89 -3.99 3.14
CA LYS A 422 -24.04 -4.46 3.92
C LYS A 422 -23.59 -5.37 5.05
N PHE A 423 -24.27 -5.22 6.18
CA PHE A 423 -24.26 -6.20 7.26
C PHE A 423 -25.50 -7.08 7.14
N TYR A 424 -25.31 -8.37 6.86
CA TYR A 424 -26.38 -9.31 6.55
C TYR A 424 -26.96 -10.04 7.77
N ASN A 425 -26.54 -9.65 8.98
CA ASN A 425 -26.81 -10.25 10.28
C ASN A 425 -27.84 -11.39 10.33
N ASN A 426 -27.40 -12.56 10.80
CA ASN A 426 -28.31 -13.30 11.66
C ASN A 426 -27.67 -14.29 12.65
N TRP A 427 -26.36 -14.57 12.61
CA TRP A 427 -25.65 -15.32 13.67
C TRP A 427 -24.11 -15.17 13.52
N ARG A 428 -23.71 -14.01 12.98
CA ARG A 428 -22.42 -13.30 13.16
C ARG A 428 -21.22 -13.79 12.34
N ASP A 429 -21.48 -13.82 11.03
CA ASP A 429 -20.55 -13.83 9.89
C ASP A 429 -19.11 -13.39 10.20
N SER A 430 -18.13 -14.20 9.78
CA SER A 430 -16.69 -13.94 9.91
C SER A 430 -16.03 -13.58 8.57
N ASN A 431 -16.77 -13.60 7.47
CA ASN A 431 -16.28 -13.26 6.14
C ASN A 431 -16.66 -11.81 5.83
N HIS A 432 -15.72 -10.91 6.06
CA HIS A 432 -15.87 -9.52 5.65
C HIS A 432 -14.74 -9.17 4.70
N PRO A 433 -15.03 -8.69 3.48
CA PRO A 433 -13.96 -8.26 2.60
C PRO A 433 -13.24 -7.10 3.26
N THR A 434 -11.91 -7.18 3.20
CA THR A 434 -11.01 -6.10 3.63
C THR A 434 -10.85 -5.04 2.55
N GLY A 435 -11.76 -5.02 1.56
CA GLY A 435 -11.70 -4.16 0.39
C GLY A 435 -13.08 -3.84 -0.17
N PRO A 436 -13.14 -3.11 -1.31
CA PRO A 436 -14.39 -2.60 -1.87
C PRO A 436 -15.39 -3.65 -2.38
N ASP A 437 -14.95 -4.90 -2.57
CA ASP A 437 -15.59 -5.92 -3.40
C ASP A 437 -17.01 -6.37 -2.97
N ASP A 438 -17.46 -6.01 -1.76
CA ASP A 438 -18.86 -6.20 -1.38
C ASP A 438 -19.61 -4.87 -1.42
N GLY A 439 -20.54 -4.74 -2.37
CA GLY A 439 -21.47 -3.62 -2.45
C GLY A 439 -22.47 -3.85 -3.58
N ALA A 440 -23.76 -3.94 -3.26
CA ALA A 440 -24.85 -3.98 -4.24
C ALA A 440 -25.83 -2.82 -4.00
N ALA A 441 -25.33 -1.72 -3.46
CA ALA A 441 -26.17 -0.60 -3.11
C ALA A 441 -25.45 0.73 -3.37
N ASP A 442 -26.14 1.58 -4.13
CA ASP A 442 -25.67 2.88 -4.57
C ASP A 442 -25.86 3.90 -3.44
N TYR A 443 -24.76 4.45 -2.93
CA TYR A 443 -24.76 5.48 -1.88
C TYR A 443 -24.02 6.70 -2.35
N ILE A 444 -24.75 7.83 -2.41
CA ILE A 444 -24.28 9.03 -3.08
C ILE A 444 -24.59 10.31 -2.28
N ASN A 445 -23.81 11.37 -2.54
CA ASN A 445 -24.03 12.72 -2.03
C ASN A 445 -24.15 12.81 -0.50
N SER A 446 -23.18 12.25 0.24
CA SER A 446 -23.16 12.31 1.69
C SER A 446 -21.80 12.80 2.21
N GLU A 447 -21.78 13.28 3.45
CA GLU A 447 -20.59 13.75 4.16
C GLU A 447 -20.27 12.82 5.34
N PHE A 448 -19.05 12.27 5.38
CA PHE A 448 -18.63 11.32 6.41
C PHE A 448 -17.32 11.74 7.07
N HIS A 449 -17.35 11.93 8.38
CA HIS A 449 -16.20 12.25 9.21
C HIS A 449 -15.87 11.08 10.13
N ASN A 450 -14.90 10.27 9.70
CA ASN A 450 -14.33 9.21 10.52
C ASN A 450 -13.20 9.79 11.40
N ASN A 451 -13.55 10.27 12.58
CA ASN A 451 -12.59 10.80 13.54
C ASN A 451 -11.94 9.69 14.39
N THR A 452 -12.23 8.42 14.10
CA THR A 452 -11.59 7.25 14.73
C THR A 452 -10.29 6.87 14.03
N ASN A 453 -9.46 6.04 14.67
CA ASN A 453 -8.23 5.51 14.07
C ASN A 453 -8.49 4.29 13.15
N GLN A 454 -9.74 3.92 12.90
CA GLN A 454 -10.11 2.77 12.08
C GLN A 454 -10.13 3.10 10.59
N LEU A 455 -9.87 2.11 9.75
CA LEU A 455 -9.92 2.28 8.30
C LEU A 455 -11.35 2.57 7.84
N LEU A 456 -11.50 3.52 6.92
CA LEU A 456 -12.74 3.75 6.18
C LEU A 456 -12.72 2.95 4.89
N VAL A 457 -13.70 2.07 4.66
CA VAL A 457 -13.83 1.32 3.41
C VAL A 457 -14.96 1.91 2.58
N LEU A 458 -14.63 2.29 1.34
CA LEU A 458 -15.63 2.66 0.34
C LEU A 458 -16.00 1.40 -0.45
N GLY A 459 -17.24 0.96 -0.33
CA GLY A 459 -17.80 -0.13 -1.13
C GLY A 459 -17.79 0.20 -2.62
N GLU A 460 -17.85 -0.83 -3.47
CA GLU A 460 -17.66 -0.70 -4.91
C GLU A 460 -18.52 0.40 -5.54
N ASP A 461 -19.79 0.53 -5.15
CA ASP A 461 -20.78 1.44 -5.75
C ASP A 461 -20.87 2.84 -5.12
N VAL A 462 -20.08 3.10 -4.08
CA VAL A 462 -20.06 4.40 -3.39
C VAL A 462 -19.52 5.50 -4.30
N THR A 463 -20.25 6.61 -4.49
CA THR A 463 -19.79 7.73 -5.35
C THR A 463 -20.42 9.07 -4.94
N GLY A 464 -19.76 10.19 -5.19
CA GLY A 464 -20.26 11.53 -4.90
C GLY A 464 -20.21 11.94 -3.42
N ASN A 465 -19.42 11.27 -2.58
CA ASN A 465 -19.33 11.55 -1.14
C ASN A 465 -18.14 12.44 -0.80
N THR A 466 -18.24 13.19 0.30
CA THR A 466 -17.19 14.06 0.85
C THR A 466 -16.87 13.71 2.31
N GLY A 467 -15.76 14.22 2.85
CA GLY A 467 -15.52 14.18 4.30
C GLY A 467 -14.04 14.08 4.69
N SER A 468 -13.77 13.45 5.84
CA SER A 468 -12.41 13.28 6.38
C SER A 468 -12.26 11.97 7.14
N SER A 469 -11.05 11.41 7.18
CA SER A 469 -10.75 10.21 7.96
C SER A 469 -9.39 10.29 8.65
N ASN A 470 -9.36 10.05 9.96
CA ASN A 470 -8.11 9.94 10.73
C ASN A 470 -7.39 8.60 10.44
N GLY A 471 -8.14 7.52 10.21
CA GLY A 471 -7.62 6.27 9.64
C GLY A 471 -7.50 6.33 8.11
N GLY A 472 -6.77 5.39 7.53
CA GLY A 472 -6.66 5.26 6.07
C GLY A 472 -8.00 4.94 5.39
N VAL A 473 -8.19 5.43 4.17
CA VAL A 473 -9.39 5.24 3.35
C VAL A 473 -9.09 4.21 2.26
N ILE A 474 -9.68 3.03 2.34
CA ILE A 474 -9.65 2.06 1.25
C ILE A 474 -10.55 2.58 0.14
N THR A 475 -9.91 2.97 -0.96
CA THR A 475 -10.59 3.59 -2.09
C THR A 475 -11.20 2.57 -3.05
N ASN A 476 -12.32 2.94 -3.67
CA ASN A 476 -12.97 2.24 -4.78
C ASN A 476 -12.68 2.86 -6.16
N GLY A 477 -11.88 3.94 -6.22
CA GLY A 477 -11.51 4.62 -7.46
C GLY A 477 -12.62 5.45 -8.15
N LYS A 478 -13.80 5.60 -7.52
CA LYS A 478 -14.94 6.38 -8.03
C LYS A 478 -14.96 7.82 -7.48
N ASN A 479 -16.00 8.61 -7.72
CA ASN A 479 -16.00 10.04 -7.43
C ASN A 479 -16.21 10.38 -5.94
N ASN A 480 -15.29 10.02 -5.04
CA ASN A 480 -15.40 10.33 -3.61
C ASN A 480 -14.21 11.15 -3.12
N TYR A 481 -14.45 12.14 -2.26
CA TYR A 481 -13.44 13.08 -1.76
C TYR A 481 -13.31 12.97 -0.24
N TYR A 482 -12.15 12.55 0.26
CA TYR A 482 -11.83 12.45 1.68
C TYR A 482 -10.47 13.05 1.98
N ASP A 483 -10.42 13.98 2.92
CA ASP A 483 -9.17 14.42 3.53
C ASP A 483 -8.59 13.25 4.37
N GLY A 484 -7.36 12.83 4.06
CA GLY A 484 -6.69 11.68 4.67
C GLY A 484 -5.78 10.88 3.71
N ILE A 485 -5.41 9.67 4.13
CA ILE A 485 -4.56 8.76 3.34
C ILE A 485 -5.43 7.76 2.59
N SER A 486 -5.32 7.72 1.26
CA SER A 486 -5.98 6.68 0.45
C SER A 486 -5.11 5.44 0.30
N LEU A 487 -5.74 4.26 0.36
CA LEU A 487 -5.08 2.97 0.35
C LEU A 487 -5.60 2.08 -0.78
N VAL A 488 -4.68 1.49 -1.52
CA VAL A 488 -4.93 0.32 -2.38
C VAL A 488 -4.35 -0.91 -1.67
N PRO A 489 -5.19 -1.84 -1.16
CA PRO A 489 -4.73 -2.96 -0.37
C PRO A 489 -3.88 -3.98 -1.14
N THR A 490 -3.07 -4.74 -0.40
CA THR A 490 -2.32 -5.90 -0.93
C THR A 490 -3.25 -6.87 -1.64
N GLY A 491 -2.87 -7.35 -2.83
CA GLY A 491 -3.65 -8.32 -3.61
C GLY A 491 -4.90 -7.74 -4.28
N LYS A 492 -5.14 -6.42 -4.17
CA LYS A 492 -6.28 -5.74 -4.80
C LYS A 492 -5.84 -4.90 -5.99
N ARG A 493 -6.73 -4.83 -6.99
CA ARG A 493 -6.61 -3.95 -8.15
C ARG A 493 -7.72 -2.92 -8.08
N THR A 494 -7.39 -1.68 -7.74
CA THR A 494 -8.35 -0.57 -7.71
C THR A 494 -8.29 0.19 -9.03
N VAL A 495 -9.41 0.24 -9.73
CA VAL A 495 -9.54 0.99 -10.99
C VAL A 495 -10.03 2.41 -10.69
N LEU A 496 -9.13 3.38 -10.85
CA LEU A 496 -9.44 4.80 -10.78
C LEU A 496 -10.18 5.20 -12.06
N VAL A 497 -11.48 5.43 -11.95
CA VAL A 497 -12.38 5.88 -13.04
C VAL A 497 -12.74 7.36 -12.91
N HIS A 498 -12.31 8.01 -11.83
CA HIS A 498 -12.53 9.44 -11.60
C HIS A 498 -11.31 10.09 -10.94
N THR A 499 -11.01 11.35 -11.26
CA THR A 499 -9.83 12.06 -10.73
C THR A 499 -9.89 12.27 -9.22
N ALA A 500 -11.10 12.41 -8.67
CA ALA A 500 -11.33 12.49 -7.23
C ALA A 500 -11.16 11.14 -6.51
N GLY A 501 -11.07 10.01 -7.22
CA GLY A 501 -11.17 8.70 -6.57
C GLY A 501 -10.01 8.28 -5.68
N LEU A 502 -8.98 9.09 -5.51
CA LEU A 502 -8.00 8.91 -4.44
C LEU A 502 -8.33 9.74 -3.20
N GLY A 503 -9.53 10.32 -3.11
CA GLY A 503 -10.01 11.04 -1.92
C GLY A 503 -9.44 12.46 -1.78
N ASN A 504 -8.23 12.76 -2.22
CA ASN A 504 -7.48 13.89 -1.67
C ASN A 504 -6.81 14.77 -2.75
N ASN A 505 -7.47 14.97 -3.89
CA ASN A 505 -6.98 15.64 -5.12
C ASN A 505 -6.66 17.16 -4.97
N GLY A 506 -5.88 17.56 -3.95
CA GLY A 506 -5.05 18.76 -3.99
C GLY A 506 -5.45 19.97 -3.15
N THR A 507 -6.47 19.93 -2.30
CA THR A 507 -6.72 21.02 -1.33
C THR A 507 -7.41 20.51 -0.08
N ALA A 508 -6.68 20.40 1.04
CA ALA A 508 -7.34 20.41 2.34
C ALA A 508 -8.31 21.61 2.37
N ALA A 509 -9.54 21.43 2.85
CA ALA A 509 -10.52 22.51 2.97
C ALA A 509 -9.99 23.72 3.78
N ASN A 510 -8.89 23.53 4.53
CA ASN A 510 -8.26 24.53 5.39
C ASN A 510 -6.82 24.94 5.01
N GLY A 511 -6.23 24.40 3.92
CA GLY A 511 -4.84 24.72 3.52
C GLY A 511 -3.74 24.37 4.53
N SER A 512 -4.03 23.51 5.54
CA SER A 512 -3.16 23.27 6.70
C SER A 512 -2.46 21.89 6.71
N LEU A 513 -2.73 21.02 5.75
CA LEU A 513 -2.23 19.64 5.77
C LEU A 513 -0.97 19.48 4.90
N SER A 514 0.03 18.77 5.44
CA SER A 514 1.27 18.44 4.73
C SER A 514 1.02 17.35 3.67
N LEU A 515 1.91 17.25 2.67
CA LEU A 515 1.90 16.16 1.67
C LEU A 515 2.04 14.74 2.28
N GLU A 516 2.35 14.62 3.58
CA GLU A 516 2.43 13.35 4.30
C GLU A 516 1.10 12.94 4.96
N THR A 517 0.24 13.93 5.27
CA THR A 517 -1.07 13.71 5.90
C THR A 517 -2.19 13.49 4.88
N ASN A 518 -1.96 13.84 3.61
CA ASN A 518 -2.86 13.64 2.48
C ASN A 518 -2.08 13.00 1.32
N ALA A 519 -2.01 11.66 1.30
CA ALA A 519 -1.27 10.88 0.32
C ALA A 519 -2.01 9.60 -0.08
N SER A 520 -1.58 8.97 -1.16
CA SER A 520 -2.07 7.68 -1.62
C SER A 520 -0.98 6.63 -1.46
N VAL A 521 -1.34 5.44 -1.00
CA VAL A 521 -0.42 4.33 -0.80
C VAL A 521 -0.95 3.11 -1.52
N VAL A 522 -0.15 2.57 -2.45
CA VAL A 522 -0.35 1.24 -3.00
C VAL A 522 0.49 0.28 -2.19
N GLN A 523 -0.16 -0.55 -1.39
CA GLN A 523 0.53 -1.55 -0.59
C GLN A 523 1.20 -2.59 -1.50
N GLY A 524 2.27 -3.23 -1.00
CA GLY A 524 3.02 -4.22 -1.76
C GLY A 524 2.14 -5.34 -2.28
N GLY A 525 2.08 -5.50 -3.61
CA GLY A 525 1.21 -6.48 -4.27
C GLY A 525 -0.20 -5.96 -4.60
N GLY A 526 -0.52 -4.70 -4.33
CA GLY A 526 -1.70 -4.01 -4.87
C GLY A 526 -1.40 -3.28 -6.19
N THR A 527 -2.44 -2.98 -6.97
CA THR A 527 -2.34 -2.19 -8.21
C THR A 527 -3.35 -1.05 -8.20
N LEU A 528 -2.86 0.18 -8.33
CA LEU A 528 -3.68 1.33 -8.73
C LEU A 528 -3.69 1.42 -10.25
N GLU A 529 -4.85 1.24 -10.86
CA GLU A 529 -5.03 1.39 -12.30
C GLU A 529 -5.70 2.72 -12.63
N LEU A 530 -5.10 3.50 -13.52
CA LEU A 530 -5.73 4.70 -14.08
C LEU A 530 -6.53 4.31 -15.32
N SER A 531 -7.83 4.55 -15.29
CA SER A 531 -8.63 4.47 -16.52
C SER A 531 -8.11 5.48 -17.55
N PRO A 532 -8.27 5.20 -18.85
CA PRO A 532 -7.90 6.15 -19.88
C PRO A 532 -8.48 7.56 -19.69
N GLY A 533 -7.66 8.59 -19.90
CA GLY A 533 -8.04 9.99 -19.75
C GLY A 533 -8.04 10.52 -18.32
N ILE A 534 -7.84 9.66 -17.30
CA ILE A 534 -7.77 10.10 -15.91
C ILE A 534 -6.48 10.89 -15.66
N GLN A 535 -6.64 12.08 -15.07
CA GLN A 535 -5.56 12.98 -14.72
C GLN A 535 -5.62 13.27 -13.22
N VAL A 536 -4.77 12.60 -12.45
CA VAL A 536 -4.59 12.91 -11.03
C VAL A 536 -3.55 14.02 -10.92
N ASN A 537 -3.87 15.09 -10.20
CA ASN A 537 -2.96 16.20 -9.96
C ASN A 537 -2.81 16.40 -8.45
N ASN A 538 -1.70 16.96 -8.02
CA ASN A 538 -1.50 17.33 -6.62
C ASN A 538 -1.58 16.18 -5.61
N GLU A 539 -1.18 14.97 -6.03
CA GLU A 539 -1.21 13.77 -5.19
C GLU A 539 0.20 13.19 -5.00
N LYS A 540 0.54 12.86 -3.74
CA LYS A 540 1.70 12.03 -3.43
C LYS A 540 1.29 10.56 -3.50
N LEU A 541 1.93 9.78 -4.35
CA LEU A 541 1.69 8.34 -4.45
C LEU A 541 2.89 7.55 -3.96
N THR A 542 2.73 6.79 -2.89
CA THR A 542 3.72 5.83 -2.43
C THR A 542 3.42 4.47 -3.03
N ILE A 543 4.41 3.85 -3.70
CA ILE A 543 4.28 2.53 -4.31
C ILE A 543 5.41 1.61 -3.89
N THR A 544 5.11 0.31 -3.86
CA THR A 544 6.08 -0.76 -3.67
C THR A 544 5.56 -2.05 -4.33
N GLY A 545 6.46 -2.92 -4.77
CA GLY A 545 6.15 -4.18 -5.41
C GLY A 545 5.66 -4.09 -6.87
N ASP A 546 5.32 -5.26 -7.41
CA ASP A 546 4.96 -5.46 -8.83
C ASP A 546 3.45 -5.41 -9.11
N GLY A 547 2.64 -5.12 -8.08
CA GLY A 547 1.19 -5.16 -8.14
C GLY A 547 0.61 -6.53 -8.50
N VAL A 548 -0.67 -6.52 -8.88
CA VAL A 548 -1.46 -7.71 -9.24
C VAL A 548 -1.22 -8.07 -10.72
N ASP A 549 -1.11 -9.36 -11.01
CA ASP A 549 -0.92 -9.91 -12.37
C ASP A 549 0.29 -9.34 -13.13
N GLY A 550 1.30 -8.82 -12.43
CA GLY A 550 2.49 -8.21 -13.04
C GLY A 550 2.22 -6.88 -13.76
N LYS A 551 1.08 -6.23 -13.49
CA LYS A 551 0.70 -4.93 -14.08
C LYS A 551 1.43 -3.74 -13.46
N GLY A 552 2.21 -3.95 -12.42
CA GLY A 552 2.83 -2.88 -11.64
C GLY A 552 1.92 -2.34 -10.55
N ALA A 553 2.54 -1.68 -9.58
CA ALA A 553 1.84 -0.99 -8.50
C ALA A 553 1.03 0.22 -9.04
N LEU A 554 1.50 0.84 -10.13
CA LEU A 554 0.73 1.79 -10.92
C LEU A 554 0.57 1.25 -12.35
N TYR A 555 -0.65 1.23 -12.86
CA TYR A 555 -0.96 0.69 -14.18
C TYR A 555 -1.89 1.62 -14.98
N SER A 556 -1.79 1.58 -16.30
CA SER A 556 -2.87 2.01 -17.18
C SER A 556 -2.70 1.37 -18.55
N ASP A 557 -3.80 1.10 -19.25
CA ASP A 557 -3.73 0.84 -20.69
C ASP A 557 -3.34 2.11 -21.48
N GLY A 558 -3.54 3.29 -20.89
CA GLY A 558 -3.43 4.58 -21.55
C GLY A 558 -4.39 4.69 -22.75
N GLN A 559 -4.52 5.88 -23.32
CA GLN A 559 -5.06 6.06 -24.68
C GLN A 559 -4.21 7.12 -25.36
N ALA A 560 -3.76 6.87 -26.58
CA ALA A 560 -2.99 7.83 -27.37
C ALA A 560 -3.75 9.19 -27.44
N GLY A 561 -3.12 10.26 -26.96
CA GLY A 561 -3.71 11.61 -26.94
C GLY A 561 -4.73 11.91 -25.84
N SER A 562 -5.10 10.94 -24.99
CA SER A 562 -6.05 11.16 -23.86
C SER A 562 -5.46 11.94 -22.69
N GLY A 563 -4.13 11.99 -22.59
CA GLY A 563 -3.44 12.67 -21.51
C GLY A 563 -3.53 11.96 -20.15
N THR A 564 -3.76 10.64 -20.09
CA THR A 564 -3.69 9.87 -18.83
C THR A 564 -2.43 10.24 -18.06
N ARG A 565 -2.61 10.65 -16.81
CA ARG A 565 -1.59 11.38 -16.07
C ARG A 565 -1.67 11.12 -14.57
N PHE A 566 -0.50 10.92 -13.98
CA PHE A 566 -0.29 11.01 -12.54
C PHE A 566 0.71 12.13 -12.25
N GLY A 567 0.19 13.34 -12.06
CA GLY A 567 0.92 14.54 -11.67
C GLY A 567 0.97 15.66 -12.71
N SER A 568 1.18 16.90 -12.27
CA SER A 568 1.08 18.09 -13.13
C SER A 568 2.23 18.29 -14.13
N SER A 569 1.97 19.02 -15.22
CA SER A 569 2.99 19.57 -16.13
C SER A 569 3.64 20.87 -15.61
N SER A 570 3.05 21.54 -14.61
CA SER A 570 3.57 22.77 -13.99
C SER A 570 4.88 22.54 -13.22
N ASN A 571 5.67 23.59 -13.01
CA ASN A 571 6.94 23.52 -12.28
C ASN A 571 6.79 23.44 -10.74
N SER A 572 5.57 23.26 -10.21
CA SER A 572 5.33 23.09 -8.77
C SER A 572 5.74 21.68 -8.30
N ASN A 573 6.08 21.55 -7.01
CA ASN A 573 6.47 20.28 -6.37
C ASN A 573 5.26 19.36 -6.06
N GLU A 574 4.09 19.63 -6.61
CA GLU A 574 2.82 19.11 -6.11
C GLU A 574 2.55 17.65 -6.49
N SER A 575 3.34 17.00 -7.35
CA SER A 575 3.05 15.63 -7.78
C SER A 575 4.30 14.73 -7.77
N THR A 576 4.35 13.88 -6.76
CA THR A 576 5.49 13.01 -6.46
C THR A 576 5.05 11.56 -6.36
N ILE A 577 5.68 10.67 -7.11
CA ILE A 577 5.64 9.23 -6.88
C ILE A 577 6.85 8.88 -6.01
N PHE A 578 6.62 8.19 -4.90
CA PHE A 578 7.64 7.76 -3.95
C PHE A 578 7.76 6.22 -3.96
N LEU A 579 8.97 5.72 -4.19
CA LEU A 579 9.31 4.30 -4.19
C LEU A 579 9.73 3.89 -2.77
N ASP A 580 8.84 3.18 -2.07
CA ASP A 580 9.08 2.61 -0.74
C ASP A 580 9.55 1.15 -0.85
N GLY A 581 10.63 0.97 -1.61
CA GLY A 581 11.12 -0.32 -2.08
C GLY A 581 10.99 -0.46 -3.60
N ASP A 582 11.44 -1.60 -4.12
CA ASP A 582 11.41 -1.88 -5.56
C ASP A 582 9.97 -1.92 -6.04
N ALA A 583 9.67 -1.23 -7.13
CA ALA A 583 8.32 -1.14 -7.66
C ALA A 583 8.30 -1.18 -9.19
N SER A 584 7.14 -1.51 -9.74
CA SER A 584 6.93 -1.40 -11.18
C SER A 584 5.74 -0.53 -11.58
N ILE A 585 5.86 0.08 -12.75
CA ILE A 585 4.82 0.87 -13.41
C ILE A 585 4.54 0.24 -14.77
N GLY A 586 3.30 -0.14 -15.02
CA GLY A 586 2.87 -0.78 -16.27
C GLY A 586 2.13 0.16 -17.22
N VAL A 587 2.43 0.05 -18.51
CA VAL A 587 1.62 0.65 -19.58
C VAL A 587 1.23 -0.43 -20.58
N GLY A 588 -0.01 -0.90 -20.51
CA GLY A 588 -0.44 -2.19 -21.06
C GLY A 588 -0.61 -2.27 -22.57
N VAL A 589 -0.79 -1.14 -23.26
CA VAL A 589 -1.16 -1.13 -24.69
C VAL A 589 -0.09 -0.43 -25.53
N ALA A 590 0.32 -1.08 -26.62
CA ALA A 590 1.29 -0.54 -27.56
C ALA A 590 0.79 0.76 -28.21
N GLY A 591 1.65 1.77 -28.32
CA GLY A 591 1.30 3.09 -28.87
C GLY A 591 0.59 4.03 -27.89
N ASN A 592 0.16 3.54 -26.72
CA ASN A 592 -0.40 4.37 -25.66
C ASN A 592 0.68 4.91 -24.73
N GLN A 593 0.35 5.98 -24.01
CA GLN A 593 1.27 6.68 -23.12
C GLN A 593 0.61 7.01 -21.78
N VAL A 594 1.39 6.92 -20.71
CA VAL A 594 1.07 7.46 -19.39
C VAL A 594 2.10 8.54 -19.04
N LEU A 595 1.64 9.69 -18.58
CA LEU A 595 2.48 10.80 -18.13
C LEU A 595 2.58 10.76 -16.60
N VAL A 596 3.79 10.79 -16.06
CA VAL A 596 4.00 10.86 -14.61
C VAL A 596 4.85 12.08 -14.26
N GLY A 597 4.62 12.59 -13.06
CA GLY A 597 5.40 13.67 -12.45
C GLY A 597 6.82 13.23 -12.04
N ARG A 598 7.29 13.75 -10.91
CA ARG A 598 8.59 13.39 -10.35
C ARG A 598 8.52 12.01 -9.70
N ILE A 599 9.57 11.19 -9.84
CA ILE A 599 9.75 9.96 -9.07
C ILE A 599 10.92 10.14 -8.08
N GLN A 600 10.73 9.68 -6.85
CA GLN A 600 11.71 9.73 -5.75
C GLN A 600 11.70 8.40 -4.98
N GLY A 601 12.67 8.18 -4.11
CA GLY A 601 12.76 6.96 -3.28
C GLY A 601 14.06 6.20 -3.50
N ALA A 602 14.26 5.11 -2.77
CA ALA A 602 15.51 4.34 -2.83
C ALA A 602 15.40 3.06 -3.66
N GLY A 603 14.19 2.58 -3.95
CA GLY A 603 13.97 1.33 -4.67
C GLY A 603 14.22 1.41 -6.18
N ASP A 604 14.38 0.24 -6.78
CA ASP A 604 14.47 0.07 -8.22
C ASP A 604 13.10 0.36 -8.87
N LEU A 605 13.13 0.90 -10.09
CA LEU A 605 11.93 1.13 -10.90
C LEU A 605 11.94 0.24 -12.13
N THR A 606 10.96 -0.65 -12.24
CA THR A 606 10.73 -1.44 -13.46
C THR A 606 9.56 -0.91 -14.28
N LYS A 607 9.82 -0.54 -15.54
CA LYS A 607 8.77 -0.23 -16.52
C LYS A 607 8.33 -1.52 -17.24
N ARG A 608 7.03 -1.83 -17.16
CA ARG A 608 6.40 -3.01 -17.80
C ARG A 608 5.38 -2.64 -18.87
N GLY A 609 5.00 -3.61 -19.69
CA GLY A 609 4.01 -3.48 -20.76
C GLY A 609 4.50 -2.72 -21.99
N PRO A 610 3.86 -2.93 -23.16
CA PRO A 610 4.33 -2.46 -24.46
C PRO A 610 4.17 -0.95 -24.71
N GLY A 611 3.44 -0.22 -23.85
CA GLY A 611 3.23 1.21 -24.01
C GLY A 611 4.38 2.09 -23.48
N LYS A 612 4.19 3.40 -23.51
CA LYS A 612 5.19 4.42 -23.15
C LYS A 612 4.92 5.04 -21.77
N LEU A 613 5.92 5.05 -20.89
CA LEU A 613 5.92 5.84 -19.65
C LEU A 613 6.72 7.12 -19.87
N SER A 614 6.10 8.28 -19.69
CA SER A 614 6.75 9.59 -19.81
C SER A 614 6.97 10.20 -18.43
N ILE A 615 8.22 10.30 -17.99
CA ILE A 615 8.59 10.94 -16.74
C ILE A 615 8.86 12.42 -17.05
N GLU A 616 7.85 13.25 -16.79
CA GLU A 616 7.76 14.64 -17.25
C GLU A 616 8.50 15.63 -16.35
N LYS A 617 9.19 15.15 -15.30
CA LYS A 617 9.94 15.98 -14.35
C LYS A 617 11.28 15.36 -13.99
N SER A 618 12.17 16.21 -13.49
CA SER A 618 13.43 15.74 -12.93
C SER A 618 13.17 14.86 -11.72
N SER A 619 13.76 13.67 -11.71
CA SER A 619 13.58 12.66 -10.67
C SER A 619 14.81 12.54 -9.79
N THR A 620 14.67 11.89 -8.64
CA THR A 620 15.76 11.72 -7.65
C THR A 620 15.69 10.35 -6.97
N PHE A 621 15.12 9.34 -7.63
CA PHE A 621 15.17 7.98 -7.09
C PHE A 621 16.58 7.40 -7.26
N LEU A 622 17.02 6.59 -6.30
CA LEU A 622 18.42 6.15 -6.18
C LEU A 622 18.65 4.71 -6.65
N GLY A 623 17.58 3.96 -6.95
CA GLY A 623 17.66 2.60 -7.49
C GLY A 623 17.87 2.54 -9.00
N ASP A 624 18.07 1.32 -9.51
CA ASP A 624 18.20 1.04 -10.93
C ASP A 624 16.90 1.36 -11.67
N LEU A 625 17.04 1.86 -12.91
CA LEU A 625 15.92 1.90 -13.86
C LEU A 625 15.99 0.71 -14.81
N ILE A 626 14.93 -0.10 -14.82
CA ILE A 626 14.79 -1.25 -15.70
C ILE A 626 13.65 -0.99 -16.68
N VAL A 627 13.97 -0.83 -17.97
CA VAL A 627 12.98 -0.81 -19.03
C VAL A 627 12.81 -2.23 -19.56
N ALA A 628 11.88 -2.96 -18.94
CA ALA A 628 11.63 -4.36 -19.31
C ALA A 628 10.89 -4.46 -20.64
N GLU A 629 9.91 -3.59 -20.87
CA GLU A 629 9.07 -3.56 -22.07
C GLU A 629 8.65 -2.14 -22.46
N GLY A 630 8.36 -1.95 -23.75
CA GLY A 630 7.84 -0.70 -24.28
C GLY A 630 8.87 0.43 -24.25
N GLU A 631 8.43 1.64 -23.88
CA GLU A 631 9.31 2.83 -23.85
C GLU A 631 9.27 3.57 -22.51
N VAL A 632 10.41 4.07 -22.06
CA VAL A 632 10.49 5.19 -21.10
C VAL A 632 10.98 6.44 -21.82
N ALA A 633 10.26 7.56 -21.71
CA ALA A 633 10.78 8.87 -22.07
C ALA A 633 11.03 9.70 -20.82
N ALA A 634 12.21 10.29 -20.70
CA ALA A 634 12.68 10.84 -19.44
C ALA A 634 13.37 12.21 -19.58
N ARG A 635 13.09 13.10 -18.62
CA ARG A 635 13.85 14.33 -18.37
C ARG A 635 15.06 14.06 -17.47
N SER A 636 15.71 15.11 -16.97
CA SER A 636 16.96 15.01 -16.21
C SER A 636 16.83 14.21 -14.90
N GLY A 637 17.88 13.50 -14.48
CA GLY A 637 17.94 12.84 -13.16
C GLY A 637 17.09 11.58 -13.02
N VAL A 638 16.66 10.97 -14.12
CA VAL A 638 15.85 9.74 -14.08
C VAL A 638 16.73 8.50 -13.87
N ALA A 639 17.74 8.27 -14.71
CA ALA A 639 18.68 7.17 -14.53
C ALA A 639 20.00 7.68 -13.93
N VAL A 640 20.10 7.63 -12.60
CA VAL A 640 21.28 8.08 -11.82
C VAL A 640 22.10 6.93 -11.21
N ALA A 641 21.47 5.79 -10.95
CA ALA A 641 22.11 4.51 -10.63
C ALA A 641 22.19 3.63 -11.89
N GLY A 642 21.96 2.33 -11.84
CA GLY A 642 21.99 1.49 -13.04
C GLY A 642 20.86 1.81 -14.03
N LEU A 643 21.13 1.57 -15.31
CA LEU A 643 20.10 1.56 -16.36
C LEU A 643 20.19 0.23 -17.11
N ARG A 644 19.04 -0.45 -17.25
CA ARG A 644 18.90 -1.65 -18.09
C ARG A 644 17.79 -1.43 -19.09
N VAL A 645 18.09 -1.56 -20.37
CA VAL A 645 17.10 -1.49 -21.45
C VAL A 645 17.08 -2.84 -22.14
N MET A 646 16.02 -3.62 -21.91
CA MET A 646 15.91 -4.98 -22.42
C MET A 646 15.67 -5.01 -23.94
N SER A 647 15.93 -6.15 -24.57
CA SER A 647 15.65 -6.36 -25.99
C SER A 647 14.20 -6.02 -26.34
N GLY A 648 14.00 -5.22 -27.40
CA GLY A 648 12.69 -4.73 -27.83
C GLY A 648 12.15 -3.52 -27.04
N ALA A 649 12.82 -3.12 -25.95
CA ALA A 649 12.48 -1.94 -25.18
C ALA A 649 13.30 -0.71 -25.61
N ARG A 650 12.84 0.48 -25.21
CA ARG A 650 13.48 1.76 -25.54
C ARG A 650 13.52 2.71 -24.35
N PHE A 651 14.66 3.34 -24.12
CA PHE A 651 14.78 4.52 -23.27
C PHE A 651 15.08 5.73 -24.14
N THR A 652 14.31 6.81 -23.99
CA THR A 652 14.47 8.02 -24.78
C THR A 652 14.68 9.26 -23.89
N GLN A 653 15.74 10.03 -24.14
CA GLN A 653 15.98 11.30 -23.47
C GLN A 653 15.16 12.44 -24.12
N ILE A 654 14.48 13.23 -23.29
CA ILE A 654 13.78 14.46 -23.70
C ILE A 654 14.39 15.74 -23.08
N GLN A 655 15.44 15.58 -22.25
CA GLN A 655 16.26 16.64 -21.69
C GLN A 655 17.66 16.09 -21.33
N SER A 656 18.68 16.95 -21.30
CA SER A 656 20.04 16.59 -20.87
C SER A 656 20.06 15.92 -19.50
N ASN A 657 21.02 15.00 -19.32
CA ASN A 657 21.29 14.29 -18.07
C ASN A 657 20.11 13.42 -17.58
N ALA A 658 19.24 12.98 -18.49
CA ALA A 658 18.25 11.95 -18.19
C ALA A 658 18.90 10.61 -17.85
N VAL A 659 20.04 10.31 -18.47
CA VAL A 659 21.00 9.27 -18.07
C VAL A 659 22.26 9.96 -17.61
N ASN A 660 22.57 9.86 -16.32
CA ASN A 660 23.77 10.42 -15.72
C ASN A 660 24.19 9.55 -14.53
N THR A 661 24.78 8.40 -14.86
CA THR A 661 25.12 7.37 -13.89
C THR A 661 26.63 7.15 -13.79
N SER A 662 27.08 6.86 -12.57
CA SER A 662 28.44 6.40 -12.30
C SER A 662 28.60 4.87 -12.42
N GLN A 663 27.49 4.15 -12.59
CA GLN A 663 27.45 2.69 -12.69
C GLN A 663 27.38 2.21 -14.14
N GLY A 664 27.47 0.89 -14.33
CA GLY A 664 27.30 0.25 -15.63
C GLY A 664 25.87 0.37 -16.16
N VAL A 665 25.76 0.51 -17.47
CA VAL A 665 24.51 0.51 -18.22
C VAL A 665 24.50 -0.69 -19.17
N LEU A 666 23.40 -1.44 -19.15
CA LEU A 666 23.16 -2.59 -20.03
C LEU A 666 22.10 -2.21 -21.07
N ILE A 667 22.48 -2.14 -22.34
CA ILE A 667 21.61 -1.82 -23.46
C ILE A 667 21.51 -3.01 -24.40
N ASP A 668 20.42 -3.76 -24.31
CA ASP A 668 20.04 -4.79 -25.29
C ASP A 668 18.92 -4.32 -26.23
N GLY A 669 18.16 -3.30 -25.80
CA GLY A 669 17.20 -2.57 -26.61
C GLY A 669 17.78 -1.31 -27.26
N VAL A 670 17.09 -0.17 -27.11
CA VAL A 670 17.50 1.12 -27.68
C VAL A 670 17.67 2.17 -26.58
N LEU A 671 18.86 2.77 -26.50
CA LEU A 671 19.09 4.03 -25.80
C LEU A 671 19.14 5.17 -26.82
N ASP A 672 18.10 5.99 -26.87
CA ASP A 672 18.02 7.15 -27.73
C ASP A 672 18.22 8.43 -26.91
N LEU A 673 19.30 9.15 -27.21
CA LEU A 673 19.69 10.40 -26.53
C LEU A 673 18.81 11.59 -26.95
N THR A 674 17.81 11.41 -27.83
CA THR A 674 16.88 12.48 -28.26
C THR A 674 15.51 12.00 -28.71
N ASN A 675 14.41 12.57 -28.17
CA ASN A 675 13.06 12.40 -28.75
C ASN A 675 12.44 13.68 -29.33
N THR A 676 12.97 14.86 -29.03
CA THR A 676 12.21 16.09 -29.27
C THR A 676 12.53 16.70 -30.64
N ALA A 677 11.49 17.18 -31.33
CA ALA A 677 11.58 18.03 -32.52
C ALA A 677 12.23 19.41 -32.27
N GLY A 678 13.00 19.54 -31.19
CA GLY A 678 13.71 20.74 -30.78
C GLY A 678 15.18 20.71 -31.22
N THR A 679 15.84 21.85 -31.05
CA THR A 679 17.25 22.06 -31.43
C THR A 679 18.26 21.67 -30.34
N GLY A 680 17.79 21.08 -29.24
CA GLY A 680 18.59 20.84 -28.04
C GLY A 680 19.58 19.69 -28.20
N VAL A 681 20.83 19.95 -27.84
CA VAL A 681 21.87 18.92 -27.70
C VAL A 681 21.79 18.35 -26.28
N PHE A 682 21.44 17.07 -26.14
CA PHE A 682 21.33 16.39 -24.86
C PHE A 682 22.58 15.59 -24.55
N SER A 683 23.07 15.74 -23.33
CA SER A 683 24.21 15.01 -22.79
C SER A 683 23.78 13.80 -21.97
N GLY A 684 24.53 12.72 -22.09
CA GLY A 684 24.48 11.58 -21.19
C GLY A 684 25.85 11.23 -20.64
N ALA A 685 25.89 10.71 -19.41
CA ALA A 685 27.09 10.11 -18.85
C ALA A 685 26.74 8.74 -18.23
N VAL A 686 27.61 7.76 -18.48
CA VAL A 686 27.48 6.40 -17.96
C VAL A 686 28.81 5.95 -17.38
N GLY A 687 28.78 5.08 -16.38
CA GLY A 687 29.99 4.43 -15.85
C GLY A 687 30.59 3.52 -16.91
N ALA A 688 29.92 2.42 -17.23
CA ALA A 688 30.32 1.51 -18.31
C ALA A 688 29.17 1.29 -19.29
N LEU A 689 29.46 0.98 -20.55
CA LEU A 689 28.46 0.61 -21.54
C LEU A 689 28.63 -0.87 -21.92
N SER A 690 27.53 -1.62 -21.86
CA SER A 690 27.50 -3.05 -22.19
C SER A 690 26.20 -3.45 -22.89
N GLY A 691 26.18 -4.61 -23.53
CA GLY A 691 25.00 -5.17 -24.19
C GLY A 691 25.08 -5.20 -25.72
N THR A 692 24.01 -5.68 -26.34
CA THR A 692 23.95 -5.96 -27.79
C THR A 692 23.09 -4.97 -28.59
N GLY A 693 22.55 -3.96 -27.92
CA GLY A 693 21.51 -3.07 -28.45
C GLY A 693 22.04 -1.91 -29.28
N ILE A 694 21.29 -0.81 -29.26
CA ILE A 694 21.57 0.38 -30.06
C ILE A 694 21.68 1.60 -29.16
N VAL A 695 22.71 2.42 -29.37
CA VAL A 695 22.77 3.79 -28.87
C VAL A 695 22.67 4.76 -30.04
N GLU A 696 21.71 5.68 -29.98
CA GLU A 696 21.44 6.63 -31.06
C GLU A 696 21.07 8.03 -30.55
N ALA A 697 21.04 8.99 -31.48
CA ALA A 697 20.40 10.28 -31.34
C ALA A 697 19.50 10.43 -32.58
N SER A 698 18.24 10.01 -32.45
CA SER A 698 17.32 9.88 -33.59
C SER A 698 16.87 11.22 -34.20
N SER A 699 17.04 12.35 -33.49
CA SER A 699 16.65 13.68 -33.98
C SER A 699 17.53 14.15 -35.14
N THR A 700 16.91 14.37 -36.30
CA THR A 700 17.57 14.87 -37.51
C THR A 700 17.67 16.40 -37.56
N THR A 701 17.09 17.10 -36.57
CA THR A 701 16.99 18.57 -36.54
C THR A 701 17.88 19.24 -35.49
N ALA A 702 18.68 18.46 -34.75
CA ALA A 702 19.61 18.99 -33.74
C ALA A 702 20.74 19.81 -34.38
N LEU A 703 21.16 20.90 -33.72
CA LEU A 703 22.18 21.83 -34.24
C LEU A 703 23.63 21.33 -34.11
N GLY A 704 23.85 20.10 -33.61
CA GLY A 704 25.17 19.54 -33.39
C GLY A 704 25.15 18.12 -32.79
N PRO A 705 26.31 17.47 -32.70
CA PRO A 705 26.43 16.11 -32.16
C PRO A 705 26.12 16.01 -30.66
N HIS A 706 25.48 14.91 -30.27
CA HIS A 706 25.05 14.60 -28.91
C HIS A 706 26.17 13.97 -28.08
N PRO A 707 26.62 14.61 -26.99
CA PRO A 707 27.72 14.08 -26.19
C PRO A 707 27.28 12.90 -25.32
N LEU A 708 27.97 11.77 -25.48
CA LEU A 708 27.91 10.60 -24.61
C LEU A 708 29.28 10.40 -23.94
N THR A 709 29.32 10.51 -22.62
CA THR A 709 30.53 10.22 -21.83
C THR A 709 30.46 8.83 -21.22
N ILE A 710 31.47 8.00 -21.46
CA ILE A 710 31.64 6.68 -20.86
C ILE A 710 32.82 6.76 -19.88
N ASN A 711 32.59 6.46 -18.61
CA ASN A 711 33.51 6.74 -17.49
C ASN A 711 33.78 5.51 -16.58
N PRO A 712 34.29 4.38 -17.11
CA PRO A 712 34.51 3.21 -16.28
C PRO A 712 35.68 3.50 -15.35
N GLN A 713 35.48 3.34 -14.04
CA GLN A 713 36.53 3.60 -13.05
C GLN A 713 37.54 2.45 -12.94
N SER A 714 37.12 1.22 -13.26
CA SER A 714 37.94 0.02 -13.23
C SER A 714 37.33 -1.07 -14.13
N GLY A 715 38.07 -2.17 -14.34
CA GLY A 715 37.60 -3.30 -15.13
C GLY A 715 37.47 -2.99 -16.62
N SER A 716 36.84 -3.92 -17.34
CA SER A 716 36.54 -3.82 -18.77
C SER A 716 35.05 -4.02 -19.01
N ALA A 717 34.46 -3.24 -19.92
CA ALA A 717 33.08 -3.39 -20.35
C ALA A 717 33.01 -3.55 -21.87
N ASP A 718 32.29 -4.56 -22.34
CA ASP A 718 32.12 -4.86 -23.77
C ASP A 718 30.72 -4.47 -24.25
N PHE A 719 30.68 -3.64 -25.28
CA PHE A 719 29.48 -3.29 -26.02
C PHE A 719 29.59 -3.80 -27.45
N SER A 720 28.83 -4.85 -27.76
CA SER A 720 28.76 -5.46 -29.10
C SER A 720 27.63 -4.89 -29.95
N GLY A 721 26.84 -4.00 -29.39
CA GLY A 721 25.83 -3.23 -30.09
C GLY A 721 26.39 -2.15 -31.01
N ALA A 722 25.51 -1.32 -31.54
CA ALA A 722 25.85 -0.25 -32.48
C ALA A 722 25.64 1.14 -31.87
N ILE A 723 26.67 1.99 -31.89
CA ILE A 723 26.54 3.44 -31.69
C ILE A 723 26.41 4.09 -33.07
N ARG A 724 25.33 4.83 -33.32
CA ARG A 724 25.02 5.40 -34.64
C ARG A 724 24.59 6.86 -34.57
N THR A 725 24.37 7.48 -35.74
CA THR A 725 23.88 8.86 -35.89
C THR A 725 24.81 9.94 -35.32
N ASN A 726 24.29 11.11 -34.95
CA ASN A 726 25.13 12.26 -34.61
C ASN A 726 25.55 12.27 -33.13
N ILE A 727 26.40 11.31 -32.71
CA ILE A 727 26.91 11.19 -31.34
C ILE A 727 28.39 11.59 -31.26
N ASN A 728 28.73 12.45 -30.29
CA ASN A 728 30.10 12.70 -29.84
C ASN A 728 30.43 11.76 -28.68
N LEU A 729 31.43 10.90 -28.86
CA LEU A 729 31.81 9.93 -27.85
C LEU A 729 33.01 10.44 -27.02
N ALA A 730 32.90 10.41 -25.70
CA ALA A 730 34.01 10.71 -24.81
C ALA A 730 34.30 9.54 -23.88
N LYS A 731 35.49 8.95 -23.97
CA LYS A 731 35.99 7.98 -23.00
C LYS A 731 36.79 8.69 -21.93
N THR A 732 36.41 8.50 -20.67
CA THR A 732 37.13 8.97 -19.48
C THR A 732 37.15 7.86 -18.42
N GLY A 733 37.72 8.12 -17.24
CA GLY A 733 37.91 7.10 -16.20
C GLY A 733 39.03 6.11 -16.52
N ALA A 734 39.57 5.46 -15.48
CA ALA A 734 40.78 4.63 -15.60
C ALA A 734 40.53 3.24 -16.23
N GLY A 735 39.29 2.76 -16.28
CA GLY A 735 38.94 1.45 -16.82
C GLY A 735 38.94 1.37 -18.35
N THR A 736 38.62 0.19 -18.86
CA THR A 736 38.56 -0.13 -20.29
C THR A 736 37.12 -0.16 -20.80
N GLN A 737 36.87 0.47 -21.95
CA GLN A 737 35.64 0.27 -22.73
C GLN A 737 36.01 -0.39 -24.05
N VAL A 738 35.33 -1.50 -24.38
CA VAL A 738 35.50 -2.23 -25.63
C VAL A 738 34.26 -2.02 -26.50
N LEU A 739 34.49 -1.72 -27.78
CA LEU A 739 33.46 -1.61 -28.82
C LEU A 739 33.71 -2.70 -29.86
N THR A 740 32.92 -3.76 -29.84
CA THR A 740 33.05 -4.92 -30.76
C THR A 740 32.07 -4.86 -31.93
N GLY A 741 31.02 -4.04 -31.84
CA GLY A 741 30.01 -3.90 -32.89
C GLY A 741 30.37 -2.93 -34.04
N LEU A 742 29.45 -2.81 -35.01
CA LEU A 742 29.54 -1.84 -36.11
C LEU A 742 28.99 -0.47 -35.65
N ASN A 743 29.90 0.47 -35.49
CA ASN A 743 29.61 1.84 -35.10
C ASN A 743 29.55 2.75 -36.34
N THR A 744 28.50 3.55 -36.46
CA THR A 744 28.26 4.45 -37.61
C THR A 744 28.06 5.90 -37.19
N TYR A 745 28.37 6.24 -35.94
CA TYR A 745 28.19 7.61 -35.45
C TYR A 745 29.14 8.60 -36.12
N THR A 746 28.65 9.80 -36.42
CA THR A 746 29.37 10.82 -37.22
C THR A 746 30.11 11.86 -36.39
N GLY A 747 29.80 11.96 -35.08
CA GLY A 747 30.48 12.88 -34.18
C GLY A 747 31.89 12.40 -33.79
N ALA A 748 32.66 13.30 -33.20
CA ALA A 748 34.05 13.04 -32.82
C ALA A 748 34.15 12.09 -31.62
N THR A 749 35.26 11.36 -31.54
CA THR A 749 35.65 10.52 -30.40
C THR A 749 36.80 11.16 -29.64
N THR A 750 36.70 11.29 -28.32
CA THR A 750 37.80 11.78 -27.47
C THR A 750 38.13 10.76 -26.38
N VAL A 751 39.39 10.37 -26.27
CA VAL A 751 39.90 9.48 -25.22
C VAL A 751 40.71 10.33 -24.23
N ASN A 752 40.11 10.63 -23.09
CA ASN A 752 40.69 11.48 -22.04
C ASN A 752 41.48 10.70 -20.99
N ALA A 753 41.09 9.46 -20.70
CA ALA A 753 41.72 8.59 -19.70
C ALA A 753 41.35 7.12 -19.93
N GLY A 754 42.18 6.22 -19.39
CA GLY A 754 41.98 4.78 -19.49
C GLY A 754 42.10 4.28 -20.92
N VAL A 755 41.42 3.16 -21.24
CA VAL A 755 41.55 2.49 -22.54
C VAL A 755 40.21 2.48 -23.28
N LEU A 756 40.21 2.88 -24.55
CA LEU A 756 39.14 2.59 -25.50
C LEU A 756 39.66 1.57 -26.52
N LEU A 757 39.09 0.36 -26.54
CA LEU A 757 39.39 -0.67 -27.53
C LEU A 757 38.31 -0.67 -28.61
N VAL A 758 38.71 -0.45 -29.85
CA VAL A 758 37.85 -0.60 -31.03
C VAL A 758 38.20 -1.92 -31.70
N ASN A 759 37.48 -2.97 -31.35
CA ASN A 759 37.65 -4.32 -31.88
C ASN A 759 36.63 -4.63 -33.00
N GLY A 760 35.60 -3.78 -33.13
CA GLY A 760 34.66 -3.80 -34.24
C GLY A 760 35.08 -2.87 -35.37
N ALA A 761 34.09 -2.18 -35.96
CA ALA A 761 34.35 -1.19 -37.00
C ALA A 761 33.67 0.14 -36.68
N HIS A 762 34.32 1.25 -36.99
CA HIS A 762 33.73 2.59 -36.99
C HIS A 762 33.79 3.18 -38.40
N THR A 763 32.64 3.41 -39.01
CA THR A 763 32.53 3.87 -40.41
C THR A 763 31.88 5.25 -40.57
N GLY A 764 31.59 5.94 -39.46
CA GLY A 764 30.88 7.23 -39.48
C GLY A 764 31.78 8.45 -39.76
N GLY A 765 33.11 8.28 -39.77
CA GLY A 765 34.07 9.31 -40.21
C GLY A 765 34.41 10.41 -39.20
N GLY A 766 33.82 10.40 -38.01
CA GLY A 766 34.14 11.37 -36.94
C GLY A 766 35.55 11.16 -36.37
N ALA A 767 36.34 12.24 -36.27
CA ALA A 767 37.74 12.20 -35.87
C ALA A 767 37.96 11.72 -34.42
N TYR A 768 39.10 11.05 -34.18
CA TYR A 768 39.54 10.58 -32.87
C TYR A 768 40.64 11.49 -32.33
N THR A 769 40.52 11.90 -31.07
CA THR A 769 41.57 12.61 -30.33
C THR A 769 41.91 11.84 -29.05
N VAL A 770 43.17 11.43 -28.92
CA VAL A 770 43.69 10.81 -27.71
C VAL A 770 44.49 11.85 -26.93
N ASN A 771 43.97 12.25 -25.77
CA ASN A 771 44.63 13.22 -24.89
C ASN A 771 45.59 12.50 -23.93
N SER A 772 46.36 13.30 -23.18
CA SER A 772 47.27 12.80 -22.15
C SER A 772 46.56 11.89 -21.14
N GLY A 773 47.11 10.70 -20.90
CA GLY A 773 46.54 9.67 -20.01
C GLY A 773 45.49 8.76 -20.65
N GLY A 774 45.08 9.02 -21.90
CA GLY A 774 44.22 8.15 -22.69
C GLY A 774 45.01 7.16 -23.56
N THR A 775 44.46 5.96 -23.75
CA THR A 775 44.94 4.94 -24.69
C THR A 775 43.83 4.54 -25.65
N LEU A 776 44.06 4.67 -26.95
CA LEU A 776 43.21 4.09 -27.99
C LEU A 776 43.87 2.78 -28.47
N GLY A 777 43.10 1.72 -28.63
CA GLY A 777 43.61 0.46 -29.15
C GLY A 777 42.53 -0.41 -29.79
N GLY A 778 42.82 -1.70 -29.89
CA GLY A 778 41.91 -2.71 -30.45
C GLY A 778 42.39 -3.25 -31.81
N ASP A 779 41.77 -4.32 -32.26
CA ASP A 779 42.09 -5.06 -33.49
C ASP A 779 41.09 -4.80 -34.64
N GLY A 780 40.33 -3.71 -34.52
CA GLY A 780 39.26 -3.34 -35.44
C GLY A 780 39.66 -2.36 -36.55
N ALA A 781 38.67 -1.67 -37.09
CA ALA A 781 38.84 -0.67 -38.15
C ALA A 781 38.19 0.68 -37.80
N ILE A 782 38.95 1.77 -37.90
CA ILE A 782 38.52 3.14 -37.65
C ILE A 782 38.64 3.94 -38.96
N ALA A 783 37.53 4.12 -39.68
CA ALA A 783 37.48 4.90 -40.91
C ALA A 783 37.43 6.42 -40.66
N ALA A 784 38.31 6.92 -39.78
CA ALA A 784 38.41 8.32 -39.40
C ALA A 784 39.87 8.73 -39.15
N SER A 785 40.13 10.04 -39.09
CA SER A 785 41.44 10.55 -38.68
C SER A 785 41.65 10.35 -37.18
N VAL A 786 42.86 9.96 -36.80
CA VAL A 786 43.30 9.78 -35.42
C VAL A 786 44.41 10.77 -35.12
N VAL A 787 44.26 11.54 -34.04
CA VAL A 787 45.31 12.41 -33.51
C VAL A 787 45.65 11.96 -32.09
N VAL A 788 46.92 11.61 -31.87
CA VAL A 788 47.43 11.25 -30.54
C VAL A 788 48.29 12.40 -30.06
N LYS A 789 47.81 13.10 -29.02
CA LYS A 789 48.50 14.25 -28.46
C LYS A 789 49.65 13.84 -27.55
N SER A 790 50.45 14.82 -27.16
CA SER A 790 51.48 14.64 -26.14
C SER A 790 50.92 13.98 -24.87
N GLY A 791 51.56 12.88 -24.43
CA GLY A 791 51.12 12.05 -23.30
C GLY A 791 50.00 11.04 -23.60
N GLY A 792 49.43 11.03 -24.81
CA GLY A 792 48.46 10.05 -25.28
C GLY A 792 49.14 8.80 -25.88
N ARG A 793 48.43 7.67 -25.88
CA ARG A 793 48.93 6.37 -26.34
C ARG A 793 48.03 5.77 -27.42
N LEU A 794 48.63 5.16 -28.43
CA LEU A 794 47.98 4.29 -29.41
C LEU A 794 48.59 2.90 -29.28
N ALA A 795 47.77 1.89 -29.04
CA ALA A 795 48.19 0.50 -28.85
C ALA A 795 47.34 -0.39 -29.77
N PRO A 796 47.76 -0.65 -31.02
CA PRO A 796 47.07 -1.59 -31.89
C PRO A 796 46.85 -2.94 -31.19
N GLY A 797 45.75 -3.60 -31.53
CA GLY A 797 45.42 -4.90 -30.98
C GLY A 797 44.65 -4.89 -29.64
N ALA A 798 44.09 -6.05 -29.28
CA ALA A 798 43.52 -6.36 -27.98
C ALA A 798 44.43 -7.41 -27.30
N SER A 799 45.67 -7.01 -27.04
CA SER A 799 46.91 -7.79 -27.21
C SER A 799 47.35 -7.90 -28.68
N SER A 800 48.37 -8.71 -29.03
CA SER A 800 48.95 -8.77 -30.38
C SER A 800 47.89 -8.84 -31.49
N GLY A 801 47.75 -7.79 -32.30
CA GLY A 801 46.71 -7.68 -33.33
C GLY A 801 46.80 -6.47 -34.26
N SER A 802 45.95 -6.43 -35.29
CA SER A 802 46.03 -5.37 -36.31
C SER A 802 44.95 -4.31 -36.12
N LEU A 803 45.32 -3.05 -35.96
CA LEU A 803 44.39 -1.90 -35.97
C LEU A 803 44.45 -1.19 -37.32
N GLN A 804 43.31 -1.05 -37.98
CA GLN A 804 43.20 -0.26 -39.21
C GLN A 804 42.66 1.14 -38.91
N ILE A 805 43.30 2.18 -39.44
CA ILE A 805 42.86 3.58 -39.28
C ILE A 805 42.90 4.33 -40.62
N ALA A 806 42.05 5.35 -40.83
CA ALA A 806 42.09 6.09 -42.10
C ALA A 806 43.34 6.99 -42.21
N SER A 807 43.68 7.73 -41.15
CA SER A 807 44.91 8.51 -41.07
C SER A 807 45.36 8.72 -39.63
N LEU A 808 46.65 8.97 -39.42
CA LEU A 808 47.26 9.20 -38.11
C LEU A 808 48.13 10.46 -38.09
N ASN A 809 48.03 11.20 -36.99
CA ASN A 809 49.03 12.17 -36.56
C ASN A 809 49.49 11.87 -35.13
N LEU A 810 50.74 11.43 -34.96
CA LEU A 810 51.40 11.28 -33.67
C LEU A 810 52.13 12.57 -33.32
N GLU A 811 51.60 13.36 -32.39
CA GLU A 811 52.27 14.58 -31.93
C GLU A 811 53.51 14.25 -31.08
N SER A 812 54.44 15.19 -30.98
CA SER A 812 55.62 15.03 -30.12
C SER A 812 55.24 14.73 -28.67
N GLY A 813 55.85 13.69 -28.10
CA GLY A 813 55.55 13.18 -26.76
C GLY A 813 54.32 12.25 -26.66
N SER A 814 53.66 11.92 -27.76
CA SER A 814 52.74 10.76 -27.82
C SER A 814 53.51 9.43 -27.88
N THR A 815 52.85 8.29 -27.70
CA THR A 815 53.47 6.96 -27.80
C THR A 815 52.66 6.02 -28.68
N LEU A 816 53.31 5.31 -29.60
CA LEU A 816 52.79 4.10 -30.26
C LEU A 816 53.36 2.88 -29.52
N GLU A 817 52.49 1.98 -29.10
CA GLU A 817 52.85 0.76 -28.38
C GLU A 817 52.65 -0.44 -29.28
N ILE A 818 53.61 -1.35 -29.29
CA ILE A 818 53.64 -2.52 -30.15
C ILE A 818 54.03 -3.74 -29.30
N GLU A 819 53.16 -4.74 -29.27
CA GLU A 819 53.41 -6.06 -28.73
C GLU A 819 53.88 -7.01 -29.84
N LEU A 820 54.99 -7.72 -29.60
CA LEU A 820 55.54 -8.72 -30.50
C LEU A 820 55.47 -10.10 -29.83
N GLY A 821 54.77 -11.04 -30.46
CA GLY A 821 54.54 -12.40 -29.95
C GLY A 821 54.88 -13.51 -30.95
N GLY A 822 55.89 -13.31 -31.79
CA GLY A 822 56.28 -14.24 -32.85
C GLY A 822 55.34 -14.17 -34.04
N VAL A 823 54.47 -15.17 -34.22
CA VAL A 823 53.54 -15.21 -35.37
C VAL A 823 52.35 -14.25 -35.25
N GLN A 824 52.10 -13.72 -34.05
CA GLN A 824 51.12 -12.68 -33.78
C GLN A 824 51.86 -11.47 -33.24
N SER A 825 51.70 -10.33 -33.91
CA SER A 825 52.33 -9.06 -33.56
C SER A 825 51.37 -7.93 -33.85
N ASP A 826 51.54 -6.83 -33.14
CA ASP A 826 50.81 -5.62 -33.42
C ASP A 826 51.19 -5.05 -34.79
N LEU A 827 50.15 -4.67 -35.53
CA LEU A 827 50.28 -3.99 -36.80
C LEU A 827 49.32 -2.80 -36.85
N LEU A 828 49.87 -1.61 -37.02
CA LEU A 828 49.09 -0.44 -37.37
C LEU A 828 49.01 -0.30 -38.90
N THR A 829 47.80 -0.29 -39.46
CA THR A 829 47.59 -0.03 -40.89
C THR A 829 46.82 1.27 -41.14
N GLY A 830 47.15 2.02 -42.18
CA GLY A 830 46.33 3.17 -42.55
C GLY A 830 46.68 3.88 -43.85
N GLY A 831 45.97 4.96 -44.16
CA GLY A 831 46.22 5.78 -45.34
C GLY A 831 47.46 6.66 -45.17
N ASN A 832 47.27 7.85 -44.60
CA ASN A 832 48.36 8.77 -44.30
C ASN A 832 48.77 8.63 -42.84
N ILE A 833 50.02 8.27 -42.57
CA ILE A 833 50.57 8.15 -41.22
C ILE A 833 51.72 9.14 -41.03
N ALA A 834 51.55 10.09 -40.12
CA ALA A 834 52.57 11.04 -39.70
C ALA A 834 53.12 10.66 -38.31
N LEU A 835 54.41 10.34 -38.27
CA LEU A 835 55.15 9.96 -37.07
C LEU A 835 55.84 11.17 -36.43
N GLY A 836 55.89 11.19 -35.10
CA GLY A 836 56.55 12.23 -34.32
C GLY A 836 56.66 11.96 -32.81
N GLY A 837 55.82 11.06 -32.28
CA GLY A 837 55.90 10.53 -30.92
C GLY A 837 57.01 9.49 -30.72
N ASN A 838 56.93 8.71 -29.64
CA ASN A 838 57.84 7.62 -29.30
C ASN A 838 57.30 6.27 -29.77
N LEU A 839 58.19 5.34 -30.08
CA LEU A 839 57.87 3.91 -30.25
C LEU A 839 58.19 3.17 -28.95
N ALA A 840 57.26 2.34 -28.47
CA ALA A 840 57.45 1.47 -27.34
C ALA A 840 57.16 0.02 -27.75
N VAL A 841 58.10 -0.89 -27.49
CA VAL A 841 58.03 -2.29 -27.96
C VAL A 841 58.05 -3.23 -26.76
N SER A 842 57.07 -4.13 -26.69
CA SER A 842 56.97 -5.18 -25.67
C SER A 842 57.05 -6.56 -26.32
N LEU A 843 57.68 -7.51 -25.64
CA LEU A 843 57.85 -8.88 -26.13
C LEU A 843 56.90 -9.82 -25.39
N ILE A 844 55.72 -10.05 -25.97
CA ILE A 844 54.64 -10.80 -25.36
C ILE A 844 54.02 -11.73 -26.40
N ASP A 845 53.96 -13.03 -26.10
CA ASP A 845 53.28 -14.03 -26.91
C ASP A 845 51.75 -13.92 -26.83
N SER A 846 51.02 -14.69 -27.64
CA SER A 846 49.55 -14.64 -27.68
C SER A 846 48.84 -15.02 -26.36
N ASN A 847 49.57 -15.51 -25.35
CA ASN A 847 49.06 -15.87 -24.03
C ASN A 847 49.54 -14.92 -22.93
N GLY A 848 50.16 -13.79 -23.29
CA GLY A 848 50.69 -12.85 -22.31
C GLY A 848 52.03 -13.26 -21.68
N GLN A 849 52.73 -14.26 -22.23
CA GLN A 849 54.05 -14.72 -21.74
C GLN A 849 55.19 -14.05 -22.50
N GLY A 850 56.40 -14.03 -21.94
CA GLY A 850 57.57 -13.43 -22.61
C GLY A 850 57.89 -14.12 -23.94
N PHE A 851 57.99 -13.33 -25.01
CA PHE A 851 58.43 -13.80 -26.33
C PHE A 851 59.94 -13.56 -26.51
N VAL A 852 60.66 -14.54 -27.07
CA VAL A 852 62.09 -14.40 -27.40
C VAL A 852 62.27 -14.43 -28.93
N PRO A 853 62.56 -13.29 -29.57
CA PRO A 853 62.78 -13.21 -31.01
C PRO A 853 64.09 -13.86 -31.47
N TYR A 854 64.07 -14.47 -32.65
CA TYR A 854 65.29 -14.83 -33.38
C TYR A 854 65.97 -13.56 -33.92
N ALA A 855 67.29 -13.61 -34.10
CA ALA A 855 68.04 -12.52 -34.72
C ALA A 855 67.53 -12.15 -36.13
N SER A 856 67.03 -13.16 -36.86
CA SER A 856 66.51 -13.03 -38.22
C SER A 856 65.05 -12.56 -38.31
N ASP A 857 64.34 -12.44 -37.19
CA ASP A 857 62.94 -12.04 -37.21
C ASP A 857 62.77 -10.62 -37.73
N LEU A 858 61.72 -10.42 -38.53
CA LEU A 858 61.34 -9.15 -39.12
C LEU A 858 59.87 -8.89 -38.82
N PHE A 859 59.59 -7.80 -38.11
CA PHE A 859 58.25 -7.38 -37.75
C PHE A 859 57.90 -6.08 -38.46
N THR A 860 56.89 -6.10 -39.33
CA THR A 860 56.27 -4.87 -39.82
C THR A 860 55.26 -4.41 -38.79
N VAL A 861 55.49 -3.23 -38.22
CA VAL A 861 54.69 -2.69 -37.09
C VAL A 861 53.82 -1.51 -37.50
N VAL A 862 54.17 -0.87 -38.62
CA VAL A 862 53.35 0.16 -39.29
C VAL A 862 53.36 -0.11 -40.78
N SER A 863 52.19 -0.05 -41.42
CA SER A 863 52.02 -0.07 -42.88
C SER A 863 51.07 1.06 -43.30
N ALA A 864 51.54 1.95 -44.16
CA ALA A 864 50.76 3.09 -44.64
C ALA A 864 50.61 3.08 -46.17
N THR A 865 49.68 3.87 -46.69
CA THR A 865 49.69 4.29 -48.10
C THR A 865 50.67 5.46 -48.33
N ALA A 866 50.91 6.27 -47.30
CA ALA A 866 51.91 7.32 -47.28
C ALA A 866 52.44 7.50 -45.86
N LEU A 867 53.73 7.24 -45.66
CA LEU A 867 54.42 7.40 -44.39
C LEU A 867 55.25 8.69 -44.37
N SER A 868 55.22 9.43 -43.25
CA SER A 868 56.02 10.64 -43.06
C SER A 868 56.49 10.80 -41.62
N GLY A 869 57.61 11.51 -41.44
CA GLY A 869 58.22 11.70 -40.12
C GLY A 869 59.01 10.48 -39.62
N ALA A 870 59.38 10.50 -38.35
CA ALA A 870 60.06 9.42 -37.64
C ALA A 870 59.69 9.46 -36.15
N PHE A 871 59.88 8.36 -35.42
CA PHE A 871 59.75 8.36 -33.96
C PHE A 871 60.88 9.15 -33.31
N ALA A 872 60.57 9.92 -32.27
CA ALA A 872 61.52 10.81 -31.60
C ALA A 872 62.64 10.08 -30.86
N ASN A 873 62.39 8.84 -30.42
CA ASN A 873 63.33 8.04 -29.63
C ASN A 873 64.18 7.08 -30.47
N VAL A 874 63.93 6.94 -31.78
CA VAL A 874 64.72 6.07 -32.64
C VAL A 874 64.76 6.58 -34.10
N ALA A 875 65.95 6.90 -34.59
CA ALA A 875 66.16 7.25 -36.00
C ALA A 875 66.18 6.00 -36.89
N SER A 876 66.05 6.17 -38.21
CA SER A 876 66.18 5.04 -39.16
C SER A 876 67.55 4.39 -39.05
N GLY A 877 67.58 3.07 -38.88
CA GLY A 877 68.78 2.27 -38.61
C GLY A 877 69.28 2.34 -37.16
N GLY A 878 68.62 3.11 -36.29
CA GLY A 878 68.90 3.13 -34.84
C GLY A 878 68.31 1.92 -34.13
N ARG A 879 68.81 1.63 -32.92
CA ARG A 879 68.27 0.57 -32.07
C ARG A 879 67.25 1.11 -31.07
N ILE A 880 66.13 0.41 -30.91
CA ILE A 880 65.10 0.67 -29.90
C ILE A 880 65.13 -0.45 -28.85
N GLU A 881 65.24 -0.08 -27.58
CA GLU A 881 65.17 -1.01 -26.45
C GLU A 881 63.71 -1.46 -26.21
N THR A 882 63.54 -2.72 -25.81
CA THR A 882 62.24 -3.26 -25.39
C THR A 882 61.89 -2.76 -23.98
N LEU A 883 60.59 -2.63 -23.70
CA LEU A 883 60.09 -2.08 -22.44
C LEU A 883 60.47 -2.93 -21.22
N GLY A 884 60.55 -4.25 -21.35
CA GLY A 884 60.97 -5.15 -20.28
C GLY A 884 62.48 -5.28 -20.13
N GLY A 885 63.26 -4.60 -20.99
CA GLY A 885 64.72 -4.62 -20.97
C GLY A 885 65.31 -5.93 -21.46
N GLU A 886 64.56 -6.75 -22.19
CA GLU A 886 64.99 -8.02 -22.76
C GLU A 886 66.02 -7.86 -23.88
N GLY A 887 66.04 -6.71 -24.55
CA GLY A 887 66.97 -6.43 -25.63
C GLY A 887 66.55 -5.24 -26.49
N SER A 888 67.04 -5.19 -27.72
CA SER A 888 66.73 -4.12 -28.67
C SER A 888 66.53 -4.61 -30.10
N PHE A 889 65.89 -3.79 -30.94
CA PHE A 889 65.72 -4.01 -32.39
C PHE A 889 66.27 -2.85 -33.21
N LEU A 890 66.76 -3.12 -34.42
CA LEU A 890 66.94 -2.08 -35.44
C LEU A 890 65.57 -1.63 -35.97
N ALA A 891 65.30 -0.33 -35.93
CA ALA A 891 64.11 0.26 -36.54
C ALA A 891 64.43 0.85 -37.91
N ALA A 892 63.74 0.38 -38.95
CA ALA A 892 63.87 0.87 -40.32
C ALA A 892 62.57 1.53 -40.77
N TYR A 893 62.68 2.72 -41.38
CA TYR A 893 61.57 3.44 -42.00
C TYR A 893 61.70 3.28 -43.51
N ASP A 894 61.01 2.29 -44.07
CA ASP A 894 61.11 1.94 -45.48
C ASP A 894 60.16 2.83 -46.31
N ALA A 895 60.74 3.83 -46.98
CA ALA A 895 60.00 4.76 -47.83
C ALA A 895 59.47 4.13 -49.13
N SER A 896 59.95 2.94 -49.52
CA SER A 896 59.45 2.21 -50.70
C SER A 896 58.24 1.33 -50.38
N LEU A 897 58.13 0.91 -49.11
CA LEU A 897 57.01 0.11 -48.59
C LEU A 897 56.02 0.95 -47.77
N ASP A 898 56.32 2.23 -47.54
CA ASP A 898 55.60 3.12 -46.62
C ASP A 898 55.37 2.45 -45.25
N ALA A 899 56.43 1.82 -44.71
CA ALA A 899 56.35 0.94 -43.54
C ALA A 899 57.42 1.22 -42.48
N VAL A 900 57.15 0.82 -41.24
CA VAL A 900 58.15 0.71 -40.17
C VAL A 900 58.39 -0.76 -39.85
N GLN A 901 59.65 -1.16 -39.87
CA GLN A 901 60.09 -2.53 -39.63
C GLN A 901 61.07 -2.62 -38.46
N LEU A 902 60.90 -3.64 -37.62
CA LEU A 902 61.81 -4.02 -36.55
C LEU A 902 62.54 -5.30 -36.95
N SER A 903 63.86 -5.30 -36.85
CA SER A 903 64.72 -6.42 -37.25
C SER A 903 65.98 -6.53 -36.40
N GLY A 904 66.72 -7.62 -36.53
CA GLY A 904 68.05 -7.75 -35.93
C GLY A 904 68.01 -7.64 -34.41
N PHE A 905 67.12 -8.40 -33.76
CA PHE A 905 67.01 -8.44 -32.31
C PHE A 905 68.37 -8.80 -31.69
N VAL A 906 68.71 -8.14 -30.58
CA VAL A 906 69.88 -8.47 -29.76
C VAL A 906 69.44 -8.42 -28.30
N PRO A 907 69.61 -9.49 -27.52
CA PRO A 907 69.21 -9.52 -26.12
C PRO A 907 70.07 -8.57 -25.27
N SER A 908 69.53 -8.17 -24.12
CA SER A 908 70.30 -7.45 -23.11
C SER A 908 71.27 -8.42 -22.43
N GLY A 909 72.56 -8.08 -22.45
CA GLY A 909 73.61 -8.97 -21.95
C GLY A 909 74.91 -8.79 -22.69
N LEU A 910 75.99 -9.33 -22.14
CA LEU A 910 77.29 -9.28 -22.79
C LEU A 910 77.39 -10.41 -23.82
N SER A 911 77.41 -10.06 -25.10
CA SER A 911 77.51 -11.08 -26.17
C SER A 911 78.75 -11.95 -26.00
N GLY A 912 78.57 -13.28 -26.00
CA GLY A 912 79.65 -14.25 -25.84
C GLY A 912 79.92 -14.70 -24.40
N ASP A 913 79.26 -14.11 -23.41
CA ASP A 913 79.24 -14.57 -22.01
C ASP A 913 78.20 -15.70 -21.88
N TYR A 914 78.63 -16.92 -22.19
CA TYR A 914 77.76 -18.10 -22.29
C TYR A 914 77.51 -18.78 -20.94
N ASN A 915 78.22 -18.37 -19.88
CA ASN A 915 77.98 -18.82 -18.53
C ASN A 915 77.24 -17.79 -17.66
N GLU A 916 77.01 -16.58 -18.20
CA GLU A 916 76.32 -15.43 -17.60
C GLU A 916 76.98 -14.92 -16.29
N ASP A 917 78.30 -15.05 -16.16
CA ASP A 917 79.05 -14.59 -14.98
C ASP A 917 79.48 -13.12 -15.03
N GLY A 918 79.17 -12.45 -16.15
CA GLY A 918 79.46 -11.04 -16.39
C GLY A 918 80.82 -10.79 -17.05
N VAL A 919 81.56 -11.83 -17.46
CA VAL A 919 82.86 -11.72 -18.14
C VAL A 919 82.93 -12.70 -19.29
N VAL A 920 83.33 -12.26 -20.48
CA VAL A 920 83.62 -13.18 -21.60
C VAL A 920 85.04 -13.73 -21.47
N ASP A 921 85.20 -14.97 -20.99
CA ASP A 921 86.51 -15.59 -20.79
C ASP A 921 86.59 -17.06 -21.28
N ALA A 922 87.62 -17.80 -20.83
CA ALA A 922 87.85 -19.17 -21.27
C ALA A 922 86.79 -20.17 -20.75
N ALA A 923 86.04 -19.81 -19.71
CA ALA A 923 84.91 -20.58 -19.20
C ALA A 923 83.76 -20.59 -20.21
N ASP A 924 83.50 -19.48 -20.91
CA ASP A 924 82.48 -19.40 -21.97
C ASP A 924 82.87 -20.21 -23.20
N TYR A 925 84.15 -20.17 -23.59
CA TYR A 925 84.66 -21.05 -24.65
C TYR A 925 84.39 -22.53 -24.34
N THR A 926 84.52 -22.92 -23.07
CA THR A 926 84.24 -24.29 -22.63
C THR A 926 82.76 -24.61 -22.77
N ARG A 927 81.86 -23.67 -22.44
CA ARG A 927 80.41 -23.80 -22.67
C ARG A 927 80.08 -23.99 -24.14
N TRP A 928 80.64 -23.16 -25.02
CA TRP A 928 80.47 -23.30 -26.46
C TRP A 928 80.97 -24.64 -27.00
N ARG A 929 82.21 -25.00 -26.69
CA ARG A 929 82.84 -26.22 -27.21
C ARG A 929 82.06 -27.46 -26.79
N ASP A 930 81.60 -27.51 -25.54
CA ASP A 930 80.88 -28.66 -25.00
C ASP A 930 79.45 -28.77 -25.58
N ALA A 931 78.90 -27.68 -26.11
CA ALA A 931 77.57 -27.61 -26.72
C ALA A 931 77.60 -27.56 -28.27
N LEU A 932 78.78 -27.59 -28.91
CA LEU A 932 78.96 -27.49 -30.35
C LEU A 932 78.15 -28.55 -31.12
N GLY A 933 77.32 -28.10 -32.06
CA GLY A 933 76.46 -28.93 -32.89
C GLY A 933 75.04 -29.17 -32.33
N GLN A 934 74.69 -28.58 -31.18
CA GLN A 934 73.30 -28.55 -30.71
C GLN A 934 72.44 -27.66 -31.62
N THR A 935 71.19 -28.08 -31.87
CA THR A 935 70.22 -27.38 -32.73
C THR A 935 68.83 -27.42 -32.11
N GLY A 936 67.94 -26.51 -32.54
CA GLY A 936 66.57 -26.42 -32.02
C GLY A 936 66.49 -25.83 -30.61
N LEU A 937 67.47 -25.00 -30.25
CA LEU A 937 67.52 -24.31 -28.98
C LEU A 937 66.57 -23.12 -28.95
N VAL A 938 66.20 -22.67 -27.75
CA VAL A 938 65.60 -21.34 -27.59
C VAL A 938 66.67 -20.33 -28.05
N PRO A 939 66.33 -19.35 -28.91
CA PRO A 939 67.29 -18.36 -29.38
C PRO A 939 68.01 -17.71 -28.21
N TRP A 940 69.32 -17.50 -28.35
CA TRP A 940 70.17 -16.84 -27.35
C TRP A 940 70.39 -17.65 -26.06
N SER A 941 69.93 -18.90 -25.99
CA SER A 941 70.13 -19.76 -24.82
C SER A 941 71.43 -20.55 -24.89
N GLY A 942 72.10 -20.73 -23.75
CA GLY A 942 73.35 -21.47 -23.68
C GLY A 942 74.47 -20.77 -24.46
N ALA A 943 75.09 -21.47 -25.42
CA ALA A 943 76.18 -20.91 -26.22
C ALA A 943 75.78 -20.51 -27.65
N ASP A 944 74.48 -20.27 -27.87
CA ASP A 944 73.95 -19.65 -29.09
C ASP A 944 74.17 -18.13 -29.04
N GLY A 945 75.32 -17.67 -29.50
CA GLY A 945 75.68 -16.25 -29.50
C GLY A 945 75.14 -15.48 -30.71
N THR A 946 74.66 -16.19 -31.74
CA THR A 946 74.11 -15.61 -32.96
C THR A 946 72.59 -15.49 -32.93
N GLY A 947 71.92 -16.21 -32.02
CA GLY A 947 70.48 -16.17 -31.83
C GLY A 947 69.71 -16.89 -32.93
N ASP A 948 70.34 -17.86 -33.60
CA ASP A 948 69.75 -18.62 -34.70
C ASP A 948 69.21 -19.99 -34.26
N GLY A 949 69.31 -20.31 -32.96
CA GLY A 949 68.86 -21.58 -32.37
C GLY A 949 69.81 -22.75 -32.59
N GLN A 950 71.04 -22.50 -33.07
CA GLN A 950 72.08 -23.51 -33.33
C GLN A 950 73.43 -23.08 -32.73
N ILE A 951 74.24 -24.04 -32.28
CA ILE A 951 75.59 -23.76 -31.76
C ILE A 951 76.62 -24.23 -32.79
N THR A 952 77.26 -23.28 -33.46
CA THR A 952 78.13 -23.48 -34.62
C THR A 952 79.47 -22.75 -34.48
N ALA A 953 80.29 -22.74 -35.53
CA ALA A 953 81.53 -21.96 -35.56
C ALA A 953 81.29 -20.44 -35.57
N ASP A 954 80.09 -19.99 -35.94
CA ASP A 954 79.74 -18.57 -35.96
C ASP A 954 79.51 -18.03 -34.54
N ASP A 955 78.95 -18.86 -33.64
CA ASP A 955 78.86 -18.54 -32.21
C ASP A 955 80.24 -18.44 -31.56
N TYR A 956 81.17 -19.32 -31.93
CA TYR A 956 82.56 -19.16 -31.51
C TYR A 956 83.16 -17.83 -31.96
N ALA A 957 82.78 -17.33 -33.14
CA ALA A 957 83.22 -16.01 -33.58
C ALA A 957 82.63 -14.90 -32.69
N VAL A 958 81.38 -15.03 -32.21
CA VAL A 958 80.78 -14.11 -31.24
C VAL A 958 81.59 -14.08 -29.94
N TRP A 959 81.86 -15.24 -29.32
CA TRP A 959 82.72 -15.31 -28.14
C TRP A 959 84.10 -14.70 -28.40
N LYS A 960 84.76 -15.12 -29.48
CA LYS A 960 86.13 -14.69 -29.81
C LYS A 960 86.22 -13.17 -29.99
N ASN A 961 85.21 -12.57 -30.61
CA ASN A 961 85.16 -11.13 -30.87
C ASN A 961 84.91 -10.31 -29.59
N ASN A 962 84.34 -10.94 -28.55
CA ASN A 962 84.05 -10.31 -27.27
C ASN A 962 84.97 -10.78 -26.14
N PHE A 963 85.95 -11.65 -26.39
CA PHE A 963 86.84 -12.20 -25.37
C PHE A 963 87.59 -11.10 -24.59
N GLY A 964 87.47 -11.15 -23.26
CA GLY A 964 87.99 -10.15 -22.33
C GLY A 964 87.04 -8.98 -22.07
N ALA A 965 85.85 -8.96 -22.68
CA ALA A 965 84.83 -8.00 -22.33
C ALA A 965 84.25 -8.32 -20.94
N VAL A 966 83.88 -7.29 -20.20
CA VAL A 966 83.27 -7.39 -18.87
C VAL A 966 82.00 -6.56 -18.91
N ALA A 967 80.92 -7.08 -18.32
CA ALA A 967 79.65 -6.38 -18.24
C ALA A 967 79.86 -5.05 -17.51
N SER A 968 79.29 -3.98 -18.06
CA SER A 968 79.38 -2.66 -17.43
C SER A 968 78.67 -2.73 -16.06
N ALA A 969 79.30 -2.23 -15.00
CA ALA A 969 78.65 -2.15 -13.68
C ALA A 969 77.29 -1.42 -13.80
N PRO A 970 76.25 -1.88 -13.08
CA PRO A 970 74.90 -1.35 -13.27
C PRO A 970 74.91 0.16 -13.00
N VAL A 971 74.52 0.94 -14.01
CA VAL A 971 74.24 2.36 -13.82
C VAL A 971 72.96 2.42 -13.01
N ALA A 972 72.99 3.05 -11.84
CA ALA A 972 71.79 3.27 -11.04
C ALA A 972 70.72 3.93 -11.93
N ALA A 973 69.57 3.27 -12.07
CA ALA A 973 68.47 3.80 -12.86
C ALA A 973 68.16 5.23 -12.41
N ALA A 974 68.16 6.19 -13.35
CA ALA A 974 67.56 7.47 -13.10
C ALA A 974 66.09 7.20 -12.76
N SER A 975 65.64 7.66 -11.60
CA SER A 975 64.24 7.58 -11.19
C SER A 975 63.36 8.17 -12.29
N VAL A 976 62.70 7.31 -13.06
CA VAL A 976 61.52 7.70 -13.84
C VAL A 976 60.50 8.18 -12.81
N PRO A 977 59.93 9.40 -12.92
CA PRO A 977 58.84 9.81 -12.06
C PRO A 977 57.69 8.81 -12.24
N GLU A 978 57.45 7.99 -11.22
CA GLU A 978 56.26 7.15 -11.18
C GLU A 978 55.02 8.06 -11.21
N PRO A 979 53.97 7.71 -11.97
CA PRO A 979 52.64 8.20 -11.67
C PRO A 979 52.20 7.67 -10.29
N GLY A 980 52.57 8.37 -9.22
CA GLY A 980 51.84 8.43 -7.96
C GLY A 980 51.46 7.11 -7.25
N ALA A 981 52.36 6.14 -7.11
CA ALA A 981 52.14 4.99 -6.20
C ALA A 981 52.19 5.39 -4.69
N CYS A 982 52.66 6.61 -4.38
CA CYS A 982 52.80 7.11 -3.01
C CYS A 982 51.48 7.39 -2.25
N LEU A 983 50.31 7.32 -2.88
CA LEU A 983 49.02 7.40 -2.18
C LEU A 983 48.50 6.04 -1.66
N MET A 984 49.02 4.91 -2.14
CA MET A 984 48.58 3.57 -1.75
C MET A 984 49.22 3.07 -0.43
N LEU A 985 50.38 3.58 -0.03
CA LEU A 985 51.06 3.13 1.20
C LEU A 985 50.65 3.88 2.47
N ILE A 986 50.08 5.09 2.37
CA ILE A 986 49.53 5.81 3.53
C ILE A 986 48.11 5.33 3.89
N ALA A 987 47.35 4.81 2.91
CA ALA A 987 46.02 4.24 3.15
C ALA A 987 46.06 2.86 3.86
N VAL A 988 47.10 2.04 3.61
CA VAL A 988 47.21 0.69 4.21
C VAL A 988 47.68 0.75 5.67
N VAL A 989 48.47 1.76 6.07
CA VAL A 989 48.89 1.93 7.48
C VAL A 989 47.81 2.64 8.33
N ALA A 990 46.92 3.43 7.72
CA ALA A 990 45.75 4.00 8.41
C ALA A 990 44.58 3.00 8.55
N ALA A 991 44.46 2.00 7.67
CA ALA A 991 43.40 0.98 7.71
C ALA A 991 43.67 -0.19 8.67
N TRP A 992 44.89 -0.36 9.20
CA TRP A 992 45.21 -1.38 10.20
C TRP A 992 45.12 -0.88 11.66
N GLY A 993 44.79 0.40 11.88
CA GLY A 993 44.68 1.02 13.21
C GLY A 993 43.28 1.07 13.84
N THR A 994 42.19 0.79 13.11
CA THR A 994 40.81 0.99 13.61
C THR A 994 39.83 -0.17 13.34
N GLY A 995 40.34 -1.38 13.11
CA GLY A 995 39.54 -2.53 12.67
C GLY A 995 39.52 -3.76 13.58
N VAL A 996 39.63 -3.61 14.91
CA VAL A 996 39.32 -4.72 15.85
C VAL A 996 38.40 -4.22 16.95
N ARG A 997 37.12 -4.58 16.87
CA ARG A 997 36.39 -5.25 17.96
C ARG A 997 35.02 -5.75 17.47
N ARG A 998 34.87 -7.07 17.58
CA ARG A 998 33.63 -7.83 17.41
C ARG A 998 32.55 -7.37 18.40
N ARG A 999 31.30 -7.51 17.96
CA ARG A 999 30.09 -7.66 18.80
C ARG A 999 30.31 -8.73 19.87
N GLU A 1000 29.92 -8.44 21.12
CA GLU A 1000 28.88 -9.17 21.86
C GLU A 1000 28.55 -8.48 23.21
N THR A 1001 27.24 -8.23 23.40
CA THR A 1001 26.41 -8.20 24.63
C THR A 1001 27.00 -7.76 25.99
N PHE A 1002 26.29 -6.85 26.69
CA PHE A 1002 25.68 -7.07 28.03
C PHE A 1002 24.85 -5.85 28.51
N ARG A 1003 23.68 -6.13 29.13
CA ARG A 1003 22.81 -5.21 29.89
C ARG A 1003 23.52 -4.64 31.13
N VAL A 1004 23.12 -3.44 31.58
CA VAL A 1004 22.57 -3.12 32.94
C VAL A 1004 22.46 -1.60 33.18
N VAL A 1005 21.23 -1.15 33.41
CA VAL A 1005 20.69 -0.09 34.33
C VAL A 1005 21.63 0.96 34.94
N ALA A 1006 21.30 2.26 34.78
CA ALA A 1006 20.99 3.20 35.89
C ALA A 1006 20.62 4.65 35.44
N ARG A 1007 19.44 5.08 35.88
CA ARG A 1007 18.92 6.42 36.29
C ARG A 1007 19.69 7.72 35.95
N GLY A 1008 18.91 8.72 35.51
CA GLY A 1008 18.86 10.04 36.15
C GLY A 1008 19.10 11.24 35.22
N GLY A 1009 18.03 12.01 34.95
CA GLY A 1009 18.08 13.31 34.26
C GLY A 1009 16.84 13.56 33.42
#